data_AF-A0A9D2A397-F1
#
_entry.id   AF-A0A9D2A397-F1
#
_cell.length_a   1.000
_cell.length_b   1.000
_cell.length_c   1.000
_cell.angle_alpha   90.00
_cell.angle_beta   90.00
_cell.angle_gamma   90.00
#
_symmetry.space_group_name_H-M   'P 1'
#
loop_
_entity.id
_entity.type
_entity.pdbx_description
1 polymer ?
#
loop_
_entity_poly.entity_id
_entity_poly.type
_entity_poly.pdbx_seq_one_letter_code
_entity_poly.pdbx_strand_id
1 'polypeptide(L)'
;MQQKGKTSLALALAIASVPTLTGTLAALPRTASAAEPADGAPAVYADWKFNASSAQGSAEDNTLVISDASGNGNDLELVVSDNGAKASDFLTLEEKSMTGAQDAGSMKFSGLKADDQAQLDELTGETRENYILNDLEYAYLRTKDGAPINTQTFENGYTIEIVFMMPEDYDASDAWMNILAREGSGAQLGSGQWDYEGHHGTMQVNISNCKEIQYMTQNAANSKYNSTLWGLSMDNGGAWYHIAITCDGNGDALKCFTNSGESFRNYTGGGMDGMYASDEDPDGGKFRIGAVISDASYRWCDSQFGNDLVTKLLRGNIQEIRISEGALDESDWLFDPKPYVGSFGNNQPYALKNEGNYTFAYLPDTQNTIKFTPEVSDAATSWMIENRDEIGLKGVMHVGDLVENWNADEQWQNAEQAFLPLAEAGIPTTFVPGNHDFSGSDLTSYHKYFGENSAYAAAMAENGNTVVFEPAGEDTRQAASYTFVEGGSYTYLLIQLMYEPNDTELAWLEKVLSAYPGYPAMITSHNIFSCSAAEPDECTLNEQGERIWEVAKKHDNVFMLTGGHNHGSGFIDLTNDFGNPVIGMLVDYQFSYNGGNAWYRFMEMDETDNKIYFSTFSPYEASRDEADKTGYFDLNFMTGSGNERTYDFDFDSRFSFQRTEALTVSAPAKTVYKIGETLDLTGLSVISIAPAMAREVRGYTVSEADMSTAGMKTITVSYGGKSASFNIYVQPEETAVTPPSSENNADAGASDDGEGLTAGAALGIGAAISAVLAVGAAAVAVLIVRKKS
;
A
#
# COMPACT_ATOMS: atom_id res chain seq x y z
N MET A 1 22.35 23.37 -59.58
CA MET A 1 23.24 22.21 -59.85
C MET A 1 23.39 21.47 -58.53
N GLN A 2 23.14 20.19 -58.32
CA GLN A 2 22.72 19.06 -59.15
C GLN A 2 21.98 18.09 -58.20
N GLN A 3 20.91 17.46 -58.69
CA GLN A 3 20.13 16.42 -58.02
C GLN A 3 20.89 15.09 -57.87
N LYS A 4 20.52 14.33 -56.82
CA LYS A 4 20.23 12.87 -56.74
C LYS A 4 19.94 12.59 -55.25
N GLY A 5 18.80 12.12 -54.75
CA GLY A 5 17.73 11.30 -55.30
C GLY A 5 17.80 9.92 -54.63
N LYS A 6 16.93 9.65 -53.63
CA LYS A 6 16.11 8.43 -53.51
C LYS A 6 15.36 8.29 -52.17
N THR A 7 14.06 8.02 -52.33
CA THR A 7 13.18 7.15 -51.53
C THR A 7 12.81 7.55 -50.09
N SER A 8 11.67 8.24 -50.01
CA SER A 8 10.75 8.22 -48.88
C SER A 8 10.11 6.84 -48.73
N LEU A 9 10.30 6.19 -47.59
CA LEU A 9 9.40 5.16 -47.09
C LEU A 9 8.65 5.79 -45.92
N ALA A 10 7.35 6.00 -46.11
CA ALA A 10 6.45 6.49 -45.08
C ALA A 10 6.30 5.39 -44.03
N LEU A 11 6.77 5.66 -42.81
CA LEU A 11 6.33 4.92 -41.63
C LEU A 11 5.19 5.73 -41.01
N ALA A 12 3.99 5.16 -41.07
CA ALA A 12 2.80 5.73 -40.46
C ALA A 12 3.00 5.76 -38.95
N LEU A 13 3.32 6.93 -38.41
CA LEU A 13 3.21 7.21 -37.00
C LEU A 13 1.71 7.33 -36.71
N ALA A 14 1.10 6.25 -36.22
CA ALA A 14 -0.21 6.32 -35.61
C ALA A 14 -0.04 7.07 -34.28
N ILE A 15 -0.11 8.40 -34.36
CA ILE A 15 -0.39 9.22 -33.19
C ILE A 15 -1.81 8.84 -32.79
N ALA A 16 -1.94 8.02 -31.75
CA ALA A 16 -3.19 7.88 -31.04
C ALA A 16 -3.49 9.25 -30.43
N SER A 17 -4.21 10.07 -31.18
CA SER A 17 -4.88 11.25 -30.64
C SER A 17 -5.81 10.73 -29.55
N VAL A 18 -5.46 11.00 -28.29
CA VAL A 18 -6.42 10.97 -27.18
C VAL A 18 -7.60 11.83 -27.66
N PRO A 19 -8.80 11.27 -27.86
CA PRO A 19 -9.94 12.12 -28.10
C PRO A 19 -10.14 12.87 -26.79
N THR A 20 -9.87 14.18 -26.80
CA THR A 20 -10.50 15.09 -25.85
C THR A 20 -11.99 14.97 -26.08
N LEU A 21 -12.62 14.02 -25.37
CA LEU A 21 -14.05 14.01 -25.18
C LEU A 21 -14.36 15.26 -24.36
N THR A 22 -14.58 16.38 -25.06
CA THR A 22 -15.49 17.43 -24.61
C THR A 22 -16.91 16.86 -24.69
N GLY A 23 -17.16 15.79 -23.94
CA GLY A 23 -18.49 15.34 -23.63
C GLY A 23 -19.08 16.35 -22.67
N THR A 24 -20.02 17.15 -23.13
CA THR A 24 -20.97 17.80 -22.23
C THR A 24 -21.57 16.70 -21.35
N LEU A 25 -21.16 16.64 -20.08
CA LEU A 25 -21.85 15.86 -19.07
C LEU A 25 -23.32 16.30 -19.11
N ALA A 26 -24.18 15.45 -19.67
CA ALA A 26 -25.60 15.58 -19.44
C ALA A 26 -25.78 15.34 -17.94
N ALA A 27 -26.30 16.34 -17.22
CA ALA A 27 -26.65 16.21 -15.81
C ALA A 27 -27.46 14.92 -15.62
N LEU A 28 -26.91 13.98 -14.84
CA LEU A 28 -27.66 12.79 -14.42
C LEU A 28 -28.79 13.27 -13.49
N PRO A 29 -29.99 12.68 -13.58
CA PRO A 29 -31.14 13.17 -12.84
C PRO A 29 -30.89 13.04 -11.34
N ARG A 30 -31.01 14.17 -10.63
CA ARG A 30 -31.28 14.23 -9.18
C ARG A 30 -32.41 13.23 -8.87
N THR A 31 -32.32 12.48 -7.78
CA THR A 31 -33.55 12.06 -7.09
C THR A 31 -34.33 13.35 -6.82
N ALA A 32 -35.53 13.43 -7.40
CA ALA A 32 -36.13 14.69 -7.79
C ALA A 32 -36.35 15.66 -6.62
N SER A 33 -36.05 16.93 -6.89
CA SER A 33 -36.46 18.10 -6.10
C SER A 33 -37.99 18.15 -5.90
N ALA A 34 -38.40 18.44 -4.67
CA ALA A 34 -39.66 19.08 -4.27
C ALA A 34 -40.96 18.48 -4.85
N ALA A 35 -41.16 17.17 -4.70
CA ALA A 35 -42.52 16.65 -4.55
C ALA A 35 -42.96 16.86 -3.08
N GLU A 36 -44.25 17.10 -2.82
CA GLU A 36 -44.79 16.93 -1.46
C GLU A 36 -44.31 15.57 -0.94
N PRO A 37 -43.80 15.48 0.31
CA PRO A 37 -43.33 14.21 0.84
C PRO A 37 -44.42 13.17 0.63
N ALA A 38 -44.08 12.07 -0.04
CA ALA A 38 -44.98 10.93 -0.14
C ALA A 38 -45.44 10.57 1.27
N ASP A 39 -46.71 10.20 1.43
CA ASP A 39 -47.27 9.81 2.73
C ASP A 39 -46.38 8.71 3.35
N GLY A 40 -45.63 9.04 4.41
CA GLY A 40 -44.63 8.16 5.04
C GLY A 40 -43.15 8.45 4.76
N ALA A 41 -42.78 9.52 4.05
CA ALA A 41 -41.38 9.93 3.90
C ALA A 41 -40.79 10.40 5.26
N PRO A 42 -39.50 10.13 5.54
CA PRO A 42 -38.85 10.54 6.78
C PRO A 42 -38.93 12.05 6.99
N ALA A 43 -39.16 12.50 8.23
CA ALA A 43 -39.16 13.92 8.53
C ALA A 43 -37.75 14.49 8.35
N VAL A 44 -37.63 15.62 7.64
CA VAL A 44 -36.37 16.36 7.55
C VAL A 44 -36.37 17.44 8.62
N TYR A 45 -35.42 17.41 9.55
CA TYR A 45 -35.30 18.42 10.61
C TYR A 45 -34.69 19.71 10.06
N ALA A 46 -33.59 19.62 9.31
CA ALA A 46 -32.95 20.76 8.65
C ALA A 46 -32.35 20.34 7.30
N ASP A 47 -32.38 21.26 6.33
CA ASP A 47 -31.76 21.09 5.01
C ASP A 47 -31.09 22.42 4.61
N TRP A 48 -29.77 22.48 4.74
CA TRP A 48 -28.96 23.66 4.43
C TRP A 48 -28.23 23.47 3.11
N LYS A 49 -28.63 24.25 2.10
CA LYS A 49 -28.00 24.28 0.77
C LYS A 49 -27.11 25.51 0.65
N PHE A 50 -25.84 25.29 0.36
CA PHE A 50 -24.82 26.34 0.33
C PHE A 50 -24.69 26.94 -1.06
N ASN A 51 -25.78 27.46 -1.62
CA ASN A 51 -25.80 28.06 -2.95
C ASN A 51 -26.47 29.44 -2.93
N ALA A 52 -26.31 30.20 -4.02
CA ALA A 52 -26.85 31.55 -4.14
C ALA A 52 -28.38 31.62 -3.98
N SER A 53 -29.12 30.56 -4.34
CA SER A 53 -30.59 30.56 -4.25
C SER A 53 -31.13 30.39 -2.83
N SER A 54 -30.32 29.85 -1.92
CA SER A 54 -30.68 29.63 -0.50
C SER A 54 -30.13 30.74 0.40
N ALA A 55 -29.23 31.57 -0.13
CA ALA A 55 -28.61 32.68 0.56
C ALA A 55 -29.46 33.96 0.53
N GLN A 56 -29.50 34.67 1.65
CA GLN A 56 -30.02 36.02 1.79
C GLN A 56 -28.92 36.94 2.33
N GLY A 57 -28.91 38.22 1.97
CA GLY A 57 -27.83 39.13 2.35
C GLY A 57 -26.52 38.82 1.63
N SER A 58 -25.38 39.22 2.21
CA SER A 58 -24.05 38.99 1.62
C SER A 58 -22.98 38.78 2.69
N ALA A 59 -21.94 37.99 2.36
CA ALA A 59 -20.74 37.85 3.19
C ALA A 59 -19.90 39.14 3.21
N GLU A 60 -19.97 39.96 2.15
CA GLU A 60 -19.27 41.25 2.06
C GLU A 60 -19.76 42.27 3.09
N ASP A 61 -21.06 42.26 3.38
CA ASP A 61 -21.69 43.19 4.33
C ASP A 61 -21.94 42.54 5.69
N ASN A 62 -21.44 41.31 5.93
CA ASN A 62 -21.68 40.52 7.15
C ASN A 62 -23.17 40.29 7.47
N THR A 63 -24.02 40.16 6.44
CA THR A 63 -25.48 39.97 6.58
C THR A 63 -25.98 38.63 6.03
N LEU A 64 -25.07 37.75 5.63
CA LEU A 64 -25.40 36.46 5.04
C LEU A 64 -26.23 35.61 6.01
N VAL A 65 -27.31 35.06 5.48
CA VAL A 65 -28.16 34.05 6.11
C VAL A 65 -28.37 32.94 5.10
N ILE A 66 -28.16 31.68 5.51
CA ILE A 66 -28.51 30.50 4.70
C ILE A 66 -29.86 29.99 5.18
N SER A 67 -30.84 29.98 4.29
CA SER A 67 -32.21 29.59 4.61
C SER A 67 -32.31 28.06 4.79
N ASP A 68 -33.11 27.63 5.76
CA ASP A 68 -33.44 26.21 5.93
C ASP A 68 -34.49 25.75 4.90
N ALA A 69 -34.06 24.93 3.95
CA ALA A 69 -34.88 24.43 2.85
C ALA A 69 -35.95 23.41 3.31
N SER A 70 -35.85 22.87 4.53
CA SER A 70 -36.90 22.02 5.10
C SER A 70 -38.17 22.82 5.46
N GLY A 71 -38.02 24.14 5.65
CA GLY A 71 -39.12 25.02 6.03
C GLY A 71 -39.44 25.03 7.54
N ASN A 72 -38.60 24.39 8.38
CA ASN A 72 -38.79 24.30 9.82
C ASN A 72 -38.23 25.49 10.61
N GLY A 73 -37.62 26.46 9.94
CA GLY A 73 -37.12 27.68 10.55
C GLY A 73 -35.74 27.53 11.20
N ASN A 74 -34.94 26.57 10.75
CA ASN A 74 -33.58 26.34 11.25
C ASN A 74 -32.50 27.10 10.46
N ASP A 75 -32.79 28.34 10.04
CA ASP A 75 -31.84 29.14 9.24
C ASP A 75 -30.47 29.27 9.94
N LEU A 76 -29.41 29.38 9.12
CA LEU A 76 -28.06 29.69 9.59
C LEU A 76 -27.77 31.19 9.47
N GLU A 77 -27.11 31.75 10.48
CA GLU A 77 -26.58 33.11 10.52
C GLU A 77 -25.05 33.11 10.60
N LEU A 78 -24.44 34.23 10.18
CA LEU A 78 -23.01 34.46 10.36
C LEU A 78 -22.65 34.75 11.82
N VAL A 79 -21.53 34.19 12.24
CA VAL A 79 -20.73 34.69 13.36
C VAL A 79 -19.45 35.28 12.79
N VAL A 80 -19.13 36.51 13.17
CA VAL A 80 -17.93 37.24 12.72
C VAL A 80 -17.26 37.85 13.96
N SER A 81 -15.94 37.83 14.01
CA SER A 81 -15.19 38.46 15.09
C SER A 81 -15.41 39.98 15.16
N ASP A 82 -15.46 40.53 16.38
CA ASP A 82 -15.82 41.93 16.65
C ASP A 82 -14.74 42.97 16.26
N ASN A 83 -13.60 42.52 15.73
CA ASN A 83 -12.44 43.33 15.34
C ASN A 83 -12.53 43.90 13.91
N GLY A 84 -13.69 43.79 13.25
CA GLY A 84 -13.91 44.36 11.93
C GLY A 84 -13.63 43.41 10.76
N ALA A 85 -13.53 42.12 11.04
CA ALA A 85 -13.41 41.08 10.02
C ALA A 85 -14.58 41.11 9.03
N LYS A 86 -14.28 40.71 7.79
CA LYS A 86 -15.30 40.49 6.75
C LYS A 86 -15.50 39.00 6.55
N ALA A 87 -16.75 38.56 6.57
CA ALA A 87 -17.06 37.16 6.35
C ALA A 87 -16.62 36.68 4.97
N SER A 88 -16.57 37.56 3.96
CA SER A 88 -16.11 37.21 2.61
C SER A 88 -14.63 36.83 2.52
N ASP A 89 -13.81 37.17 3.52
CA ASP A 89 -12.43 36.71 3.59
C ASP A 89 -12.34 35.20 3.93
N PHE A 90 -13.38 34.65 4.56
CA PHE A 90 -13.43 33.27 5.06
C PHE A 90 -14.43 32.39 4.30
N LEU A 91 -15.53 32.97 3.83
CA LEU A 91 -16.69 32.28 3.27
C LEU A 91 -17.05 32.87 1.90
N THR A 92 -17.03 32.05 0.85
CA THR A 92 -17.38 32.48 -0.51
C THR A 92 -18.33 31.48 -1.17
N LEU A 93 -19.45 31.95 -1.71
CA LEU A 93 -20.32 31.13 -2.54
C LEU A 93 -19.67 30.89 -3.91
N GLU A 94 -19.65 29.65 -4.36
CA GLU A 94 -19.11 29.20 -5.63
C GLU A 94 -20.16 28.36 -6.39
N GLU A 95 -20.03 28.32 -7.71
CA GLU A 95 -20.89 27.48 -8.58
C GLU A 95 -20.43 26.00 -8.58
N LYS A 96 -19.38 25.65 -7.83
CA LYS A 96 -18.88 24.27 -7.73
C LYS A 96 -19.91 23.39 -7.02
N SER A 97 -20.16 22.21 -7.54
CA SER A 97 -21.01 21.19 -6.92
C SER A 97 -20.57 19.80 -7.37
N MET A 98 -20.90 18.78 -6.59
CA MET A 98 -20.63 17.37 -6.91
C MET A 98 -21.39 16.92 -8.17
N THR A 99 -22.62 17.39 -8.35
CA THR A 99 -23.52 16.94 -9.43
C THR A 99 -23.38 17.76 -10.72
N GLY A 100 -22.77 18.94 -10.66
CA GLY A 100 -22.67 19.87 -11.79
C GLY A 100 -24.03 20.43 -12.26
N ALA A 101 -25.08 20.34 -11.44
CA ALA A 101 -26.39 20.88 -11.78
C ALA A 101 -26.37 22.43 -11.82
N GLN A 102 -27.11 23.03 -12.76
CA GLN A 102 -27.10 24.48 -13.00
C GLN A 102 -27.63 25.34 -11.84
N ASP A 103 -28.41 24.74 -10.93
CA ASP A 103 -28.95 25.36 -9.73
C ASP A 103 -28.22 24.91 -8.45
N ALA A 104 -27.20 24.06 -8.59
CA ALA A 104 -26.35 23.63 -7.50
C ALA A 104 -25.12 24.55 -7.38
N GLY A 105 -24.62 24.67 -6.17
CA GLY A 105 -23.43 25.43 -5.83
C GLY A 105 -22.94 25.01 -4.46
N SER A 106 -21.87 25.63 -3.99
CA SER A 106 -21.28 25.35 -2.69
C SER A 106 -20.75 26.62 -2.04
N MET A 107 -20.45 26.54 -0.76
CA MET A 107 -19.72 27.55 -0.05
C MET A 107 -18.32 27.04 0.21
N LYS A 108 -17.32 27.78 -0.28
CA LYS A 108 -15.93 27.61 0.08
C LYS A 108 -15.67 28.22 1.46
N PHE A 109 -15.06 27.43 2.32
CA PHE A 109 -14.44 27.83 3.58
C PHE A 109 -12.93 27.93 3.34
N SER A 110 -12.34 29.09 3.61
CA SER A 110 -10.94 29.38 3.27
C SER A 110 -9.96 29.10 4.41
N GLY A 111 -10.43 28.73 5.60
CA GLY A 111 -9.60 28.60 6.79
C GLY A 111 -9.15 29.93 7.37
N LEU A 112 -8.13 29.90 8.22
CA LEU A 112 -7.49 31.09 8.78
C LEU A 112 -6.72 31.86 7.69
N LYS A 113 -6.60 33.18 7.84
CA LYS A 113 -5.73 33.98 6.97
C LYS A 113 -4.28 33.56 7.19
N ALA A 114 -3.47 33.60 6.13
CA ALA A 114 -2.07 33.21 6.21
C ALA A 114 -1.28 34.02 7.27
N ASP A 115 -1.55 35.33 7.38
CA ASP A 115 -0.90 36.18 8.38
C ASP A 115 -1.34 35.81 9.81
N ASP A 116 -2.62 35.47 10.01
CA ASP A 116 -3.14 34.99 11.29
C ASP A 116 -2.52 33.64 11.68
N GLN A 117 -2.43 32.71 10.73
CA GLN A 117 -1.79 31.41 10.95
C GLN A 117 -0.31 31.57 11.32
N ALA A 118 0.44 32.39 10.58
CA ALA A 118 1.85 32.66 10.88
C ALA A 118 2.02 33.33 12.26
N GLN A 119 1.14 34.26 12.61
CA GLN A 119 1.15 34.90 13.92
C GLN A 119 0.88 33.88 15.04
N LEU A 120 -0.10 32.98 14.85
CA LEU A 120 -0.38 31.91 15.79
C LEU A 120 0.86 31.02 15.95
N ASP A 121 1.46 30.55 14.86
CA ASP A 121 2.62 29.65 14.88
C ASP A 121 3.82 30.20 15.68
N GLU A 122 3.96 31.53 15.77
CA GLU A 122 5.00 32.19 16.57
C GLU A 122 4.60 32.43 18.04
N LEU A 123 3.33 32.73 18.30
CA LEU A 123 2.85 33.08 19.64
C LEU A 123 2.70 31.84 20.52
N THR A 124 2.86 32.00 21.84
CA THR A 124 2.63 30.93 22.82
C THR A 124 1.95 31.49 24.07
N GLY A 125 1.29 30.61 24.84
CA GLY A 125 0.69 30.95 26.14
C GLY A 125 -0.24 32.17 26.12
N GLU A 126 -0.19 33.00 27.17
CA GLU A 126 -1.08 34.16 27.35
C GLU A 126 -1.06 35.14 26.16
N THR A 127 0.08 35.32 25.48
CA THR A 127 0.12 36.22 24.31
C THR A 127 -0.63 35.64 23.12
N ARG A 128 -0.59 34.32 22.93
CA ARG A 128 -1.35 33.64 21.88
C ARG A 128 -2.85 33.68 22.18
N GLU A 129 -3.22 33.40 23.43
CA GLU A 129 -4.60 33.48 23.90
C GLU A 129 -5.19 34.88 23.72
N ASN A 130 -4.45 35.92 24.12
CA ASN A 130 -4.91 37.30 23.94
C ASN A 130 -5.08 37.66 22.45
N TYR A 131 -4.21 37.15 21.58
CA TYR A 131 -4.36 37.33 20.13
C TYR A 131 -5.66 36.70 19.63
N ILE A 132 -5.92 35.44 20.00
CA ILE A 132 -7.15 34.72 19.60
C ILE A 132 -8.41 35.46 20.06
N LEU A 133 -8.40 36.01 21.27
CA LEU A 133 -9.57 36.66 21.85
C LEU A 133 -9.86 38.06 21.29
N ASN A 134 -8.82 38.81 20.92
CA ASN A 134 -8.96 40.24 20.63
C ASN A 134 -8.61 40.63 19.19
N ASP A 135 -7.70 39.88 18.56
CA ASP A 135 -7.07 40.28 17.31
C ASP A 135 -7.32 39.28 16.16
N LEU A 136 -7.55 38.00 16.45
CA LEU A 136 -7.82 36.98 15.44
C LEU A 136 -9.12 37.28 14.70
N GLU A 137 -9.03 37.37 13.38
CA GLU A 137 -10.20 37.51 12.52
C GLU A 137 -10.76 36.13 12.15
N TYR A 138 -12.08 35.97 12.25
CA TYR A 138 -12.75 34.74 11.82
C TYR A 138 -14.20 35.00 11.40
N ALA A 139 -14.72 34.10 10.57
CA ALA A 139 -16.15 33.98 10.34
C ALA A 139 -16.56 32.51 10.12
N TYR A 140 -17.74 32.16 10.64
CA TYR A 140 -18.35 30.83 10.49
C TYR A 140 -19.89 30.95 10.51
N LEU A 141 -20.60 29.83 10.37
CA LEU A 141 -22.06 29.80 10.38
C LEU A 141 -22.60 29.07 11.61
N ARG A 142 -23.73 29.51 12.14
CA ARG A 142 -24.48 28.80 13.19
C ARG A 142 -25.97 28.89 12.98
N THR A 143 -26.74 27.99 13.58
CA THR A 143 -28.20 28.15 13.65
C THR A 143 -28.58 29.39 14.45
N LYS A 144 -29.64 30.09 14.01
CA LYS A 144 -30.18 31.26 14.71
C LYS A 144 -30.65 30.92 16.13
N ASP A 145 -30.69 31.94 16.97
CA ASP A 145 -31.36 31.88 18.28
C ASP A 145 -32.83 31.44 18.11
N GLY A 146 -33.30 30.55 18.98
CA GLY A 146 -34.64 29.97 18.93
C GLY A 146 -34.93 29.01 17.76
N ALA A 147 -33.95 28.64 16.94
CA ALA A 147 -34.15 27.63 15.90
C ALA A 147 -34.62 26.30 16.54
N PRO A 148 -35.73 25.68 16.07
CA PRO A 148 -36.29 24.48 16.72
C PRO A 148 -35.29 23.32 16.88
N ILE A 149 -34.39 23.14 15.92
CA ILE A 149 -33.37 22.08 15.95
C ILE A 149 -32.38 22.21 17.11
N ASN A 150 -32.17 23.43 17.64
CA ASN A 150 -31.24 23.67 18.73
C ASN A 150 -31.59 22.81 19.96
N THR A 151 -32.88 22.56 20.20
CA THR A 151 -33.37 21.75 21.32
C THR A 151 -33.73 20.30 20.95
N GLN A 152 -33.56 19.89 19.69
CA GLN A 152 -33.95 18.56 19.23
C GLN A 152 -33.03 17.47 19.79
N THR A 153 -33.59 16.40 20.34
CA THR A 153 -32.81 15.31 20.95
C THR A 153 -32.70 14.05 20.07
N PHE A 154 -33.46 13.98 18.98
CA PHE A 154 -33.36 12.90 17.97
C PHE A 154 -33.52 11.47 18.54
N GLU A 155 -34.37 11.29 19.55
CA GLU A 155 -34.56 9.99 20.23
C GLU A 155 -35.04 8.87 19.30
N ASN A 156 -35.72 9.20 18.19
CA ASN A 156 -36.13 8.24 17.16
C ASN A 156 -35.00 7.90 16.16
N GLY A 157 -33.77 8.36 16.44
CA GLY A 157 -32.64 8.24 15.52
C GLY A 157 -32.55 9.43 14.57
N TYR A 158 -31.46 9.45 13.80
CA TYR A 158 -31.18 10.51 12.84
C TYR A 158 -30.26 10.03 11.73
N THR A 159 -30.29 10.76 10.61
CA THR A 159 -29.29 10.67 9.55
C THR A 159 -28.76 12.06 9.25
N ILE A 160 -27.46 12.25 9.42
CA ILE A 160 -26.73 13.46 9.03
C ILE A 160 -26.04 13.17 7.70
N GLU A 161 -26.38 13.93 6.67
CA GLU A 161 -25.73 13.86 5.37
C GLU A 161 -24.98 15.14 5.08
N ILE A 162 -23.76 15.00 4.58
CA ILE A 162 -22.85 16.10 4.27
C ILE A 162 -22.28 15.86 2.87
N VAL A 163 -22.32 16.90 2.03
CA VAL A 163 -21.69 16.91 0.71
C VAL A 163 -20.52 17.86 0.76
N PHE A 164 -19.31 17.30 0.85
CA PHE A 164 -18.10 18.04 1.16
C PHE A 164 -17.03 17.79 0.11
N MET A 165 -16.31 18.85 -0.28
CA MET A 165 -15.13 18.77 -1.13
C MET A 165 -13.90 19.01 -0.28
N MET A 166 -13.01 18.02 -0.24
CA MET A 166 -11.74 18.09 0.49
C MET A 166 -10.84 19.16 -0.15
N PRO A 167 -10.03 19.91 0.63
CA PRO A 167 -8.97 20.75 0.07
C PRO A 167 -8.07 19.94 -0.87
N GLU A 168 -7.60 20.58 -1.94
CA GLU A 168 -6.68 19.95 -2.90
C GLU A 168 -5.31 19.68 -2.27
N ASP A 169 -4.92 20.51 -1.31
CA ASP A 169 -3.62 20.59 -0.65
C ASP A 169 -3.73 20.26 0.85
N TYR A 170 -4.63 19.35 1.25
CA TYR A 170 -4.81 19.02 2.66
C TYR A 170 -3.54 18.46 3.29
N ASP A 171 -3.14 19.02 4.43
CA ASP A 171 -1.95 18.57 5.18
C ASP A 171 -2.20 18.44 6.70
N ALA A 172 -1.13 18.20 7.46
CA ALA A 172 -1.21 18.02 8.91
C ALA A 172 -1.71 19.28 9.66
N SER A 173 -1.56 20.48 9.09
CA SER A 173 -2.05 21.73 9.67
C SER A 173 -3.59 21.85 9.59
N ASP A 174 -4.20 21.20 8.59
CA ASP A 174 -5.66 21.13 8.44
C ASP A 174 -6.32 20.10 9.39
N ALA A 175 -5.52 19.17 9.91
CA ALA A 175 -5.98 18.11 10.81
C ALA A 175 -6.84 18.66 11.95
N TRP A 176 -7.94 17.96 12.20
CA TRP A 176 -8.94 18.26 13.21
C TRP A 176 -9.80 19.49 12.98
N MET A 177 -9.83 20.02 11.75
CA MET A 177 -10.90 20.95 11.36
C MET A 177 -12.28 20.28 11.45
N ASN A 178 -13.31 21.08 11.72
CA ASN A 178 -14.67 20.59 11.95
C ASN A 178 -15.62 21.08 10.84
N ILE A 179 -16.43 20.15 10.31
CA ILE A 179 -17.49 20.48 9.35
C ILE A 179 -18.73 20.96 10.09
N LEU A 180 -19.20 20.17 11.06
CA LEU A 180 -20.43 20.38 11.81
C LEU A 180 -20.19 20.07 13.28
N ALA A 181 -20.67 20.93 14.16
CA ALA A 181 -20.65 20.71 15.60
C ALA A 181 -21.95 21.19 16.23
N ARG A 182 -22.23 20.74 17.45
CA ARG A 182 -23.35 21.21 18.27
C ARG A 182 -22.85 21.82 19.56
N GLU A 183 -23.20 23.07 19.82
CA GLU A 183 -22.77 23.84 20.99
C GLU A 183 -23.30 23.27 22.31
N GLY A 184 -22.50 23.42 23.38
CA GLY A 184 -22.85 23.01 24.73
C GLY A 184 -21.63 22.59 25.53
N SER A 185 -21.73 22.70 26.87
CA SER A 185 -20.66 22.31 27.78
C SER A 185 -20.67 20.81 28.08
N GLY A 186 -19.55 20.15 27.81
CA GLY A 186 -19.21 18.83 28.32
C GLY A 186 -18.76 18.83 29.80
N ALA A 187 -18.89 19.91 30.56
CA ALA A 187 -18.38 19.94 31.94
C ALA A 187 -19.12 18.99 32.93
N GLN A 188 -20.20 18.32 32.51
CA GLN A 188 -20.89 17.28 33.30
C GLN A 188 -20.51 15.85 32.89
N LEU A 189 -19.52 15.68 31.99
CA LEU A 189 -19.14 14.40 31.44
C LEU A 189 -18.47 13.53 32.51
N GLY A 190 -19.16 12.45 32.88
CA GLY A 190 -18.72 11.52 33.90
C GLY A 190 -17.38 10.87 33.55
N SER A 191 -16.51 10.75 34.56
CA SER A 191 -15.10 10.37 34.43
C SER A 191 -14.85 9.12 33.57
N GLY A 192 -14.18 9.30 32.44
CA GLY A 192 -13.66 8.25 31.56
C GLY A 192 -12.40 8.71 30.83
N GLN A 193 -11.59 7.78 30.32
CA GLN A 193 -10.21 8.01 29.83
C GLN A 193 -10.07 8.96 28.62
N TRP A 194 -11.16 9.63 28.20
CA TRP A 194 -11.22 10.63 27.12
C TRP A 194 -12.11 11.85 27.44
N ASP A 195 -12.23 12.24 28.71
CA ASP A 195 -12.89 13.47 29.23
C ASP A 195 -12.43 14.81 28.60
N TYR A 196 -11.63 14.77 27.53
CA TYR A 196 -10.94 15.91 26.96
C TYR A 196 -11.80 16.62 25.88
N GLU A 197 -12.48 15.89 24.98
CA GLU A 197 -13.05 16.47 23.73
C GLU A 197 -14.45 17.11 23.86
N GLY A 198 -15.07 17.05 25.05
CA GLY A 198 -16.44 17.52 25.32
C GLY A 198 -16.62 19.04 25.41
N HIS A 199 -15.54 19.80 25.47
CA HIS A 199 -15.57 21.26 25.53
C HIS A 199 -15.77 21.92 24.15
N HIS A 200 -15.78 21.13 23.08
CA HIS A 200 -16.01 21.60 21.71
C HIS A 200 -17.49 21.63 21.32
N GLY A 201 -18.34 21.06 22.18
CA GLY A 201 -19.75 20.82 21.92
C GLY A 201 -20.21 19.42 22.32
N THR A 202 -21.53 19.21 22.23
CA THR A 202 -22.18 17.92 22.54
C THR A 202 -22.15 16.94 21.36
N MET A 203 -21.84 17.42 20.15
CA MET A 203 -21.63 16.63 18.94
C MET A 203 -20.62 17.31 18.02
N GLN A 204 -19.81 16.53 17.30
CA GLN A 204 -18.82 17.00 16.33
C GLN A 204 -18.63 16.03 15.16
N VAL A 205 -18.42 16.57 13.97
CA VAL A 205 -17.95 15.91 12.74
C VAL A 205 -16.60 16.54 12.37
N ASN A 206 -15.51 15.92 12.80
CA ASN A 206 -14.13 16.40 12.58
C ASN A 206 -13.47 15.64 11.42
N ILE A 207 -12.46 16.24 10.80
CA ILE A 207 -11.60 15.58 9.80
C ILE A 207 -10.23 15.33 10.44
N SER A 208 -9.78 14.08 10.50
CA SER A 208 -8.53 13.68 11.18
C SER A 208 -7.28 13.95 10.33
N ASN A 209 -6.10 13.82 10.91
CA ASN A 209 -4.83 13.83 10.15
C ASN A 209 -4.75 12.73 9.08
N CYS A 210 -5.53 11.64 9.23
CA CYS A 210 -5.66 10.58 8.22
C CYS A 210 -6.83 10.81 7.26
N LYS A 211 -7.40 12.04 7.25
CA LYS A 211 -8.50 12.47 6.36
C LYS A 211 -9.80 11.68 6.57
N GLU A 212 -9.98 11.17 7.77
CA GLU A 212 -11.17 10.40 8.13
C GLU A 212 -12.13 11.28 8.91
N ILE A 213 -13.41 11.01 8.78
CA ILE A 213 -14.39 11.63 9.67
C ILE A 213 -14.25 11.03 11.05
N GLN A 214 -14.03 11.85 12.07
CA GLN A 214 -14.28 11.49 13.45
C GLN A 214 -15.65 12.07 13.83
N TYR A 215 -16.60 11.20 14.09
CA TYR A 215 -17.89 11.61 14.63
C TYR A 215 -17.96 11.29 16.11
N MET A 216 -18.24 12.33 16.89
CA MET A 216 -18.42 12.24 18.32
C MET A 216 -19.76 12.81 18.69
N THR A 217 -20.45 12.14 19.59
CA THR A 217 -21.75 12.61 20.07
C THR A 217 -22.01 12.13 21.48
N GLN A 218 -22.77 12.93 22.21
CA GLN A 218 -23.38 12.58 23.48
C GLN A 218 -24.80 12.06 23.21
N ASN A 219 -25.18 10.95 23.82
CA ASN A 219 -26.56 10.45 23.70
C ASN A 219 -27.58 11.45 24.28
N ALA A 220 -28.84 11.40 23.85
CA ALA A 220 -29.91 12.33 24.23
C ALA A 220 -30.05 12.52 25.75
N ALA A 221 -29.90 11.45 26.52
CA ALA A 221 -30.04 11.44 27.98
C ALA A 221 -28.86 12.06 28.75
N ASN A 222 -27.82 12.54 28.06
CA ASN A 222 -26.58 13.04 28.64
C ASN A 222 -25.93 12.04 29.64
N SER A 223 -26.08 10.74 29.39
CA SER A 223 -25.63 9.70 30.31
C SER A 223 -24.39 8.95 29.81
N LYS A 224 -24.08 9.07 28.51
CA LYS A 224 -22.99 8.36 27.85
C LYS A 224 -22.33 9.24 26.79
N TYR A 225 -21.13 9.69 27.10
CA TYR A 225 -20.24 10.33 26.15
C TYR A 225 -19.36 9.28 25.49
N ASN A 226 -18.89 9.57 24.27
CA ASN A 226 -17.83 8.84 23.58
C ASN A 226 -18.26 7.52 22.91
N SER A 227 -19.16 7.61 21.94
CA SER A 227 -19.07 6.75 20.76
C SER A 227 -18.25 7.46 19.70
N THR A 228 -16.92 7.35 19.76
CA THR A 228 -16.08 7.75 18.64
C THR A 228 -16.31 6.77 17.49
N LEU A 229 -17.01 7.26 16.48
CA LEU A 229 -17.16 6.63 15.18
C LEU A 229 -16.08 7.21 14.28
N TRP A 230 -15.38 6.36 13.54
CA TRP A 230 -14.43 6.82 12.54
C TRP A 230 -14.92 6.44 11.15
N GLY A 231 -14.91 7.35 10.19
CA GLY A 231 -15.25 7.13 8.79
C GLY A 231 -14.10 6.49 8.00
N LEU A 232 -14.29 6.38 6.69
CA LEU A 232 -13.23 5.97 5.76
C LEU A 232 -12.38 7.18 5.36
N SER A 233 -11.15 6.93 4.90
CA SER A 233 -10.26 7.99 4.41
C SER A 233 -10.79 8.68 3.15
N MET A 234 -10.62 10.00 3.09
CA MET A 234 -10.98 10.86 1.94
C MET A 234 -9.72 11.31 1.20
N ASP A 235 -9.00 10.35 0.62
CA ASP A 235 -7.61 10.57 0.16
C ASP A 235 -7.43 11.41 -1.09
N ASN A 236 -8.45 11.49 -1.96
CA ASN A 236 -8.40 12.27 -3.19
C ASN A 236 -8.72 13.74 -2.88
N GLY A 237 -7.69 14.58 -2.79
CA GLY A 237 -7.82 16.03 -2.60
C GLY A 237 -8.59 16.69 -3.76
N GLY A 238 -9.37 17.73 -3.46
CA GLY A 238 -10.22 18.40 -4.46
C GLY A 238 -11.42 17.59 -4.95
N ALA A 239 -11.60 16.35 -4.49
CA ALA A 239 -12.75 15.52 -4.81
C ALA A 239 -13.94 15.79 -3.88
N TRP A 240 -15.13 15.50 -4.39
CA TRP A 240 -16.37 15.54 -3.62
C TRP A 240 -16.63 14.21 -2.93
N TYR A 241 -17.12 14.29 -1.69
CA TYR A 241 -17.49 13.16 -0.85
C TYR A 241 -18.92 13.33 -0.34
N HIS A 242 -19.68 12.24 -0.43
CA HIS A 242 -20.85 12.03 0.41
C HIS A 242 -20.42 11.48 1.74
N ILE A 243 -20.89 12.07 2.82
CA ILE A 243 -20.77 11.49 4.15
C ILE A 243 -22.18 11.32 4.68
N ALA A 244 -22.54 10.12 5.11
CA ALA A 244 -23.78 9.85 5.83
C ALA A 244 -23.44 9.25 7.19
N ILE A 245 -24.00 9.80 8.27
CA ILE A 245 -23.88 9.23 9.61
C ILE A 245 -25.27 8.98 10.17
N THR A 246 -25.51 7.74 10.58
CA THR A 246 -26.84 7.23 10.94
C THR A 246 -26.87 6.74 12.38
N CYS A 247 -27.89 7.13 13.12
CA CYS A 247 -28.25 6.60 14.44
C CYS A 247 -29.66 6.00 14.34
N ASP A 248 -29.82 4.77 14.80
CA ASP A 248 -31.06 4.00 14.72
C ASP A 248 -32.13 4.36 15.78
N GLY A 249 -31.75 5.13 16.81
CA GLY A 249 -32.66 5.57 17.88
C GLY A 249 -33.07 4.48 18.88
N ASN A 250 -32.49 3.28 18.78
CA ASN A 250 -32.63 2.22 19.79
C ASN A 250 -31.30 1.95 20.52
N GLY A 251 -30.22 2.62 20.08
CA GLY A 251 -28.94 2.70 20.74
C GLY A 251 -27.99 1.60 20.32
N ASP A 252 -28.40 0.75 19.37
CA ASP A 252 -27.65 -0.43 18.95
C ASP A 252 -26.52 -0.07 17.98
N ALA A 253 -26.74 0.90 17.08
CA ALA A 253 -25.79 1.25 16.04
C ALA A 253 -25.67 2.76 15.79
N LEU A 254 -24.41 3.21 15.71
CA LEU A 254 -24.02 4.48 15.12
C LEU A 254 -23.01 4.19 14.00
N LYS A 255 -23.37 4.53 12.77
CA LYS A 255 -22.62 4.17 11.55
C LYS A 255 -22.21 5.38 10.74
N CYS A 256 -21.07 5.30 10.08
CA CYS A 256 -20.59 6.27 9.10
C CYS A 256 -20.45 5.59 7.74
N PHE A 257 -20.80 6.33 6.71
CA PHE A 257 -20.61 5.96 5.32
C PHE A 257 -19.92 7.10 4.59
N THR A 258 -18.90 6.78 3.81
CA THR A 258 -18.22 7.73 2.92
C THR A 258 -18.41 7.24 1.50
N ASN A 259 -19.03 8.01 0.61
CA ASN A 259 -19.39 7.60 -0.75
C ASN A 259 -20.07 6.21 -0.77
N SER A 260 -21.05 5.98 0.12
CA SER A 260 -21.74 4.69 0.33
C SER A 260 -20.89 3.51 0.82
N GLY A 261 -19.59 3.68 1.05
CA GLY A 261 -18.80 2.67 1.74
C GLY A 261 -19.04 2.74 3.26
N GLU A 262 -19.55 1.66 3.85
CA GLU A 262 -19.70 1.54 5.32
C GLU A 262 -18.33 1.52 5.98
N SER A 263 -18.17 2.29 7.06
CA SER A 263 -16.96 2.22 7.87
C SER A 263 -16.87 0.91 8.66
N PHE A 264 -15.68 0.32 8.66
CA PHE A 264 -15.36 -0.83 9.50
C PHE A 264 -15.10 -0.45 10.98
N ARG A 265 -15.09 0.86 11.31
CA ARG A 265 -14.91 1.39 12.68
C ARG A 265 -16.18 2.06 13.20
N ASN A 266 -17.32 1.47 12.84
CA ASN A 266 -18.63 1.82 13.38
C ASN A 266 -18.72 1.56 14.88
N TYR A 267 -19.57 2.31 15.56
CA TYR A 267 -19.84 2.09 16.97
C TYR A 267 -20.99 1.10 17.14
N THR A 268 -20.71 0.01 17.86
CA THR A 268 -21.70 -1.02 18.24
C THR A 268 -21.57 -1.28 19.74
N GLY A 269 -22.48 -0.76 20.56
CA GLY A 269 -22.28 -0.81 22.01
C GLY A 269 -23.45 -0.44 22.92
N GLY A 270 -24.67 -0.28 22.37
CA GLY A 270 -25.88 0.02 23.15
C GLY A 270 -25.93 1.44 23.73
N GLY A 271 -27.12 2.04 23.86
CA GLY A 271 -27.34 3.26 24.64
C GLY A 271 -26.83 4.58 24.02
N MET A 272 -26.54 4.58 22.72
CA MET A 272 -26.28 5.79 21.94
C MET A 272 -27.56 6.29 21.23
N ASP A 273 -28.61 6.48 22.02
CA ASP A 273 -29.91 6.98 21.53
C ASP A 273 -29.87 8.49 21.33
N GLY A 274 -30.13 8.96 20.11
CA GLY A 274 -30.24 10.38 19.79
C GLY A 274 -28.99 11.21 20.08
N MET A 275 -29.18 12.50 20.34
CA MET A 275 -28.11 13.49 20.52
C MET A 275 -28.49 14.50 21.59
N TYR A 276 -27.60 14.76 22.54
CA TYR A 276 -27.85 15.71 23.62
C TYR A 276 -27.92 17.16 23.14
N ALA A 277 -28.96 17.86 23.58
CA ALA A 277 -29.15 19.30 23.45
C ALA A 277 -28.81 19.96 24.79
N SER A 278 -27.92 20.95 24.82
CA SER A 278 -27.51 21.58 26.08
C SER A 278 -28.65 22.40 26.70
N ASP A 279 -28.95 22.12 27.98
CA ASP A 279 -29.92 22.89 28.78
C ASP A 279 -29.32 24.16 29.42
N GLU A 280 -28.01 24.42 29.26
CA GLU A 280 -27.30 25.53 29.93
C GLU A 280 -27.48 26.88 29.23
N ASP A 281 -27.79 26.87 27.93
CA ASP A 281 -28.18 28.03 27.14
C ASP A 281 -29.71 27.95 26.88
N PRO A 282 -30.50 28.99 27.18
CA PRO A 282 -31.93 29.03 26.84
C PRO A 282 -32.22 28.92 25.33
N ASP A 283 -31.21 29.13 24.45
CA ASP A 283 -31.23 28.85 23.01
C ASP A 283 -30.36 27.62 22.63
N GLY A 284 -29.99 26.81 23.63
CA GLY A 284 -28.84 25.91 23.63
C GLY A 284 -28.87 24.77 22.63
N GLY A 285 -27.69 24.23 22.33
CA GLY A 285 -27.51 23.18 21.33
C GLY A 285 -27.45 23.67 19.88
N LYS A 286 -27.06 24.94 19.66
CA LYS A 286 -26.89 25.51 18.31
C LYS A 286 -25.95 24.66 17.47
N PHE A 287 -26.28 24.47 16.21
CA PHE A 287 -25.39 23.80 15.27
C PHE A 287 -24.45 24.84 14.68
N ARG A 288 -23.17 24.56 14.72
CA ARG A 288 -22.08 25.38 14.18
C ARG A 288 -21.45 24.67 12.99
N ILE A 289 -21.08 25.44 11.98
CA ILE A 289 -20.49 24.93 10.74
C ILE A 289 -19.21 25.69 10.45
N GLY A 290 -18.10 24.94 10.36
CA GLY A 290 -16.82 25.45 9.88
C GLY A 290 -15.87 26.05 10.92
N ALA A 291 -16.11 25.85 12.22
CA ALA A 291 -15.22 26.33 13.27
C ALA A 291 -15.11 25.37 14.47
N VAL A 292 -13.89 25.26 15.01
CA VAL A 292 -13.58 24.56 16.26
C VAL A 292 -13.40 25.59 17.36
N ILE A 293 -14.11 25.39 18.47
CA ILE A 293 -14.04 26.23 19.66
C ILE A 293 -13.63 25.33 20.83
N SER A 294 -12.63 25.73 21.61
CA SER A 294 -12.07 24.92 22.72
C SER A 294 -11.66 25.81 23.90
N ASP A 295 -11.67 25.28 25.13
CA ASP A 295 -11.23 26.01 26.34
C ASP A 295 -9.99 25.40 27.03
N ALA A 296 -9.46 26.09 28.06
CA ALA A 296 -8.22 25.73 28.79
C ALA A 296 -8.18 24.34 29.42
N SER A 297 -9.31 23.66 29.54
CA SER A 297 -9.36 22.28 30.02
C SER A 297 -8.79 21.29 29.01
N TYR A 298 -8.55 21.72 27.76
CA TYR A 298 -8.27 20.82 26.65
C TYR A 298 -6.85 20.90 26.07
N ARG A 299 -6.36 19.75 25.57
CA ARG A 299 -4.99 19.54 25.10
C ARG A 299 -4.64 20.32 23.81
N TRP A 300 -5.65 20.82 23.08
CA TRP A 300 -5.47 21.61 21.85
C TRP A 300 -5.81 23.08 22.03
N CYS A 301 -6.22 23.49 23.24
CA CYS A 301 -6.44 24.88 23.55
C CYS A 301 -5.18 25.47 24.17
N ASP A 302 -4.83 26.67 23.73
CA ASP A 302 -3.72 27.44 24.30
C ASP A 302 -4.14 28.29 25.51
N SER A 303 -5.43 28.22 25.90
CA SER A 303 -5.95 29.03 27.01
C SER A 303 -5.37 28.57 28.34
N GLN A 304 -4.88 29.52 29.13
CA GLN A 304 -4.49 29.28 30.53
C GLN A 304 -5.56 29.75 31.51
N PHE A 305 -6.61 30.43 31.02
CA PHE A 305 -7.59 31.14 31.84
C PHE A 305 -9.03 30.62 31.72
N GLY A 306 -9.26 29.56 30.92
CA GLY A 306 -10.58 28.94 30.77
C GLY A 306 -11.50 29.69 29.82
N ASN A 307 -10.94 30.36 28.81
CA ASN A 307 -11.71 31.06 27.79
C ASN A 307 -12.02 30.12 26.61
N ASP A 308 -13.18 30.30 25.99
CA ASP A 308 -13.51 29.69 24.71
C ASP A 308 -12.70 30.36 23.59
N LEU A 309 -11.87 29.58 22.93
CA LEU A 309 -10.97 30.04 21.85
C LEU A 309 -11.35 29.36 20.54
N VAL A 310 -11.44 30.15 19.45
CA VAL A 310 -11.45 29.58 18.10
C VAL A 310 -10.06 29.01 17.82
N THR A 311 -9.97 27.69 17.69
CA THR A 311 -8.68 27.00 17.53
C THR A 311 -8.42 26.61 16.09
N LYS A 312 -9.46 26.35 15.30
CA LYS A 312 -9.39 26.03 13.86
C LYS A 312 -10.61 26.51 13.09
N LEU A 313 -10.40 26.85 11.83
CA LEU A 313 -11.46 27.08 10.83
C LEU A 313 -11.38 26.02 9.73
N LEU A 314 -12.54 25.65 9.18
CA LEU A 314 -12.63 24.69 8.09
C LEU A 314 -11.98 25.22 6.80
N ARG A 315 -11.33 24.32 6.07
CA ARG A 315 -10.98 24.49 4.65
C ARG A 315 -11.74 23.48 3.80
N GLY A 316 -12.17 23.90 2.62
CA GLY A 316 -12.88 23.05 1.65
C GLY A 316 -14.19 23.67 1.18
N ASN A 317 -15.02 22.91 0.45
CA ASN A 317 -16.34 23.38 0.04
C ASN A 317 -17.45 22.50 0.63
N ILE A 318 -18.51 23.11 1.14
CA ILE A 318 -19.74 22.40 1.53
C ILE A 318 -20.81 22.74 0.50
N GLN A 319 -21.48 21.72 -0.06
CA GLN A 319 -22.62 21.91 -0.95
C GLN A 319 -23.95 21.83 -0.18
N GLU A 320 -24.12 20.82 0.66
CA GLU A 320 -25.39 20.56 1.35
C GLU A 320 -25.14 19.81 2.66
N ILE A 321 -25.89 20.18 3.70
CA ILE A 321 -25.99 19.43 4.96
C ILE A 321 -27.48 19.20 5.24
N ARG A 322 -27.88 17.92 5.36
CA ARG A 322 -29.25 17.52 5.68
C ARG A 322 -29.27 16.68 6.95
N ILE A 323 -30.21 16.98 7.85
CA ILE A 323 -30.46 16.18 9.06
C ILE A 323 -31.91 15.68 9.00
N SER A 324 -32.08 14.36 8.96
CA SER A 324 -33.38 13.69 8.85
C SER A 324 -33.65 12.79 10.05
N GLU A 325 -34.93 12.48 10.29
CA GLU A 325 -35.39 11.52 11.30
C GLU A 325 -35.04 10.09 10.91
N GLY A 326 -34.53 9.34 11.89
CA GLY A 326 -34.20 7.92 11.76
C GLY A 326 -32.91 7.63 10.98
N ALA A 327 -32.46 6.38 11.05
CA ALA A 327 -31.42 5.85 10.19
C ALA A 327 -32.02 5.56 8.80
N LEU A 328 -31.68 6.37 7.81
CA LEU A 328 -32.18 6.26 6.44
C LEU A 328 -31.47 5.14 5.69
N ASP A 329 -32.23 4.39 4.90
CA ASP A 329 -31.69 3.49 3.88
C ASP A 329 -31.01 4.31 2.76
N GLU A 330 -30.00 3.73 2.10
CA GLU A 330 -29.24 4.42 1.03
C GLU A 330 -30.13 4.97 -0.09
N SER A 331 -31.27 4.31 -0.37
CA SER A 331 -32.21 4.76 -1.39
C SER A 331 -32.89 6.10 -1.08
N ASP A 332 -32.90 6.52 0.19
CA ASP A 332 -33.49 7.77 0.66
C ASP A 332 -32.45 8.87 0.90
N TRP A 333 -31.16 8.57 0.69
CA TRP A 333 -30.08 9.56 0.78
C TRP A 333 -30.18 10.63 -0.32
N LEU A 334 -29.49 11.76 -0.11
CA LEU A 334 -29.47 12.92 -0.99
C LEU A 334 -29.03 12.57 -2.42
N PHE A 335 -28.11 11.61 -2.55
CA PHE A 335 -27.62 11.15 -3.84
C PHE A 335 -26.98 9.77 -3.74
N ASP A 336 -26.97 9.10 -4.88
CA ASP A 336 -26.14 7.93 -5.12
C ASP A 336 -24.74 8.39 -5.57
N PRO A 337 -23.66 8.14 -4.80
CA PRO A 337 -22.31 8.55 -5.16
C PRO A 337 -21.70 7.72 -6.29
N LYS A 338 -22.23 6.52 -6.60
CA LYS A 338 -21.64 5.55 -7.54
C LYS A 338 -21.34 6.12 -8.94
N PRO A 339 -22.20 6.97 -9.55
CA PRO A 339 -21.89 7.55 -10.86
C PRO A 339 -20.75 8.58 -10.84
N TYR A 340 -20.29 8.98 -9.66
CA TYR A 340 -19.31 10.06 -9.45
C TYR A 340 -17.91 9.55 -9.08
N VAL A 341 -17.61 8.26 -9.31
CA VAL A 341 -16.27 7.68 -9.14
C VAL A 341 -15.18 8.49 -9.85
N GLY A 342 -15.51 9.09 -11.01
CA GLY A 342 -14.63 10.04 -11.68
C GLY A 342 -13.23 9.46 -11.96
N SER A 343 -12.20 10.18 -11.49
CA SER A 343 -10.79 9.77 -11.58
C SER A 343 -10.29 9.02 -10.35
N PHE A 344 -11.18 8.49 -9.52
CA PHE A 344 -10.78 7.67 -8.38
C PHE A 344 -10.28 6.30 -8.84
N GLY A 345 -10.97 5.66 -9.79
CA GLY A 345 -10.60 4.33 -10.25
C GLY A 345 -11.43 3.78 -11.39
N ASN A 346 -11.19 2.51 -11.75
CA ASN A 346 -11.90 1.81 -12.81
C ASN A 346 -11.94 0.27 -12.61
N ASN A 347 -12.80 -0.41 -13.37
CA ASN A 347 -12.99 -1.87 -13.34
C ASN A 347 -12.37 -2.59 -14.55
N GLN A 348 -11.27 -2.09 -15.12
CA GLN A 348 -10.55 -2.88 -16.13
C GLN A 348 -9.97 -4.15 -15.47
N PRO A 349 -9.92 -5.29 -16.19
CA PRO A 349 -9.19 -6.46 -15.72
C PRO A 349 -7.69 -6.18 -15.71
N TYR A 350 -6.95 -6.84 -14.82
CA TYR A 350 -5.49 -6.76 -14.85
C TYR A 350 -4.95 -7.48 -16.08
N ALA A 351 -4.07 -6.81 -16.82
CA ALA A 351 -3.36 -7.40 -17.96
C ALA A 351 -1.97 -6.78 -18.06
N LEU A 352 -0.98 -7.63 -18.29
CA LEU A 352 0.39 -7.20 -18.59
C LEU A 352 0.40 -6.33 -19.84
N LYS A 353 1.25 -5.30 -19.85
CA LYS A 353 1.42 -4.39 -20.99
C LYS A 353 2.02 -5.10 -22.19
N ASN A 354 2.97 -6.01 -21.97
CA ASN A 354 3.62 -6.80 -23.02
C ASN A 354 3.78 -8.28 -22.61
N GLU A 355 3.79 -9.16 -23.61
CA GLU A 355 4.07 -10.59 -23.42
C GLU A 355 5.51 -10.78 -22.94
N GLY A 356 5.67 -11.48 -21.81
CA GLY A 356 6.99 -11.70 -21.18
C GLY A 356 7.32 -10.74 -20.03
N ASN A 357 6.49 -9.72 -19.80
CA ASN A 357 6.59 -8.89 -18.60
C ASN A 357 6.33 -9.72 -17.34
N TYR A 358 6.83 -9.24 -16.21
CA TYR A 358 6.67 -9.89 -14.91
C TYR A 358 6.50 -8.85 -13.81
N THR A 359 5.87 -9.25 -12.70
CA THR A 359 5.47 -8.32 -11.65
C THR A 359 6.02 -8.68 -10.27
N PHE A 360 6.19 -7.66 -9.45
CA PHE A 360 6.27 -7.77 -8.00
C PHE A 360 5.07 -7.05 -7.38
N ALA A 361 4.52 -7.60 -6.30
CA ALA A 361 3.42 -6.99 -5.56
C ALA A 361 3.90 -6.50 -4.19
N TYR A 362 3.38 -5.36 -3.75
CA TYR A 362 3.61 -4.80 -2.42
C TYR A 362 2.27 -4.72 -1.69
N LEU A 363 2.19 -5.42 -0.56
CA LEU A 363 1.05 -5.40 0.34
C LEU A 363 1.28 -4.26 1.35
N PRO A 364 0.30 -3.35 1.50
CA PRO A 364 0.39 -2.20 2.40
C PRO A 364 0.24 -2.65 3.88
N ASP A 365 0.03 -1.69 4.75
CA ASP A 365 -0.41 -1.85 6.12
C ASP A 365 -1.79 -2.53 6.18
N THR A 366 -1.83 -3.81 6.57
CA THR A 366 -3.03 -4.66 6.50
C THR A 366 -3.78 -4.79 7.83
N GLN A 367 -3.26 -4.18 8.89
CA GLN A 367 -3.72 -4.33 10.25
C GLN A 367 -5.24 -4.13 10.45
N ASN A 368 -5.82 -3.17 9.74
CA ASN A 368 -7.27 -2.93 9.79
C ASN A 368 -8.06 -3.99 9.02
N THR A 369 -7.62 -4.36 7.80
CA THR A 369 -8.26 -5.45 7.04
C THR A 369 -8.24 -6.74 7.87
N ILE A 370 -7.09 -7.11 8.45
CA ILE A 370 -6.93 -8.33 9.26
C ILE A 370 -7.78 -8.32 10.54
N LYS A 371 -7.95 -7.17 11.18
CA LYS A 371 -8.75 -7.04 12.40
C LYS A 371 -10.25 -7.09 12.13
N PHE A 372 -10.72 -6.44 11.07
CA PHE A 372 -12.15 -6.16 10.89
C PHE A 372 -12.80 -6.99 9.77
N THR A 373 -12.08 -7.29 8.70
CA THR A 373 -12.60 -7.95 7.48
C THR A 373 -11.54 -8.88 6.85
N PRO A 374 -11.00 -9.87 7.58
CA PRO A 374 -9.87 -10.69 7.13
C PRO A 374 -10.15 -11.45 5.82
N GLU A 375 -11.42 -11.75 5.53
CA GLU A 375 -11.85 -12.43 4.30
C GLU A 375 -11.46 -11.67 3.01
N VAL A 376 -11.25 -10.35 3.11
CA VAL A 376 -10.80 -9.51 2.00
C VAL A 376 -9.36 -9.88 1.61
N SER A 377 -8.47 -10.04 2.58
CA SER A 377 -7.09 -10.49 2.34
C SER A 377 -7.04 -11.96 1.90
N ASP A 378 -7.89 -12.83 2.46
CA ASP A 378 -7.97 -14.24 2.05
C ASP A 378 -8.30 -14.38 0.55
N ALA A 379 -9.32 -13.65 0.09
CA ALA A 379 -9.74 -13.64 -1.31
C ALA A 379 -8.69 -12.99 -2.22
N ALA A 380 -8.06 -11.89 -1.77
CA ALA A 380 -7.01 -11.22 -2.53
C ALA A 380 -5.79 -12.12 -2.77
N THR A 381 -5.31 -12.80 -1.72
CA THR A 381 -4.22 -13.78 -1.81
C THR A 381 -4.60 -14.95 -2.72
N SER A 382 -5.82 -15.48 -2.58
CA SER A 382 -6.29 -16.59 -3.43
C SER A 382 -6.28 -16.20 -4.91
N TRP A 383 -6.80 -15.02 -5.23
CA TRP A 383 -6.77 -14.48 -6.60
C TRP A 383 -5.34 -14.34 -7.13
N MET A 384 -4.40 -13.82 -6.33
CA MET A 384 -3.00 -13.70 -6.73
C MET A 384 -2.36 -15.05 -7.03
N ILE A 385 -2.66 -16.08 -6.23
CA ILE A 385 -2.13 -17.44 -6.44
C ILE A 385 -2.68 -18.06 -7.72
N GLU A 386 -3.98 -17.90 -7.97
CA GLU A 386 -4.69 -18.45 -9.12
C GLU A 386 -4.28 -17.77 -10.43
N ASN A 387 -4.03 -16.46 -10.40
CA ASN A 387 -3.74 -15.65 -11.58
C ASN A 387 -2.24 -15.39 -11.79
N ARG A 388 -1.35 -15.88 -10.91
CA ARG A 388 0.09 -15.56 -10.90
C ARG A 388 0.80 -15.65 -12.25
N ASP A 389 0.41 -16.60 -13.09
CA ASP A 389 1.04 -16.80 -14.41
C ASP A 389 0.57 -15.74 -15.41
N GLU A 390 -0.71 -15.35 -15.35
CA GLU A 390 -1.31 -14.32 -16.22
C GLU A 390 -0.80 -12.92 -15.88
N ILE A 391 -0.60 -12.64 -14.59
CA ILE A 391 -0.05 -11.37 -14.12
C ILE A 391 1.48 -11.38 -13.97
N GLY A 392 2.13 -12.49 -14.34
CA GLY A 392 3.58 -12.65 -14.28
C GLY A 392 4.20 -12.46 -12.88
N LEU A 393 3.47 -12.76 -11.80
CA LEU A 393 3.88 -12.50 -10.42
C LEU A 393 5.11 -13.32 -10.02
N LYS A 394 6.17 -12.65 -9.57
CA LYS A 394 7.45 -13.26 -9.15
C LYS A 394 7.69 -13.19 -7.66
N GLY A 395 7.19 -12.18 -6.97
CA GLY A 395 7.36 -12.06 -5.54
C GLY A 395 6.48 -11.00 -4.90
N VAL A 396 6.35 -11.12 -3.58
CA VAL A 396 5.46 -10.30 -2.75
C VAL A 396 6.24 -9.72 -1.57
N MET A 397 6.08 -8.44 -1.30
CA MET A 397 6.68 -7.76 -0.15
C MET A 397 5.58 -7.11 0.68
N HIS A 398 5.47 -7.46 1.96
CA HIS A 398 4.59 -6.76 2.89
C HIS A 398 5.37 -5.61 3.54
N VAL A 399 4.77 -4.43 3.67
CA VAL A 399 5.49 -3.23 4.17
C VAL A 399 5.41 -3.03 5.69
N GLY A 400 4.59 -3.79 6.41
CA GLY A 400 4.52 -3.77 7.87
C GLY A 400 3.10 -3.64 8.39
N ASP A 401 2.92 -3.60 9.70
CA ASP A 401 1.62 -3.60 10.37
C ASP A 401 0.70 -4.71 9.86
N LEU A 402 1.09 -5.94 10.14
CA LEU A 402 0.31 -7.15 9.84
C LEU A 402 -0.96 -7.20 10.70
N VAL A 403 -0.87 -6.79 11.96
CA VAL A 403 -1.97 -6.79 12.92
C VAL A 403 -2.10 -5.44 13.61
N GLU A 404 -3.30 -5.13 14.10
CA GLU A 404 -3.56 -3.84 14.76
C GLU A 404 -3.13 -3.87 16.22
N ASN A 405 -3.14 -5.06 16.83
CA ASN A 405 -2.79 -5.27 18.23
C ASN A 405 -1.83 -6.45 18.35
N TRP A 406 -0.55 -6.16 18.61
CA TRP A 406 0.51 -7.16 18.80
C TRP A 406 0.17 -8.32 19.76
N ASN A 407 -0.71 -8.08 20.74
CA ASN A 407 -1.11 -9.06 21.76
C ASN A 407 -2.44 -9.77 21.47
N ALA A 408 -3.05 -9.55 20.31
CA ALA A 408 -4.28 -10.23 19.89
C ALA A 408 -3.96 -11.46 19.01
N ASP A 409 -3.89 -12.65 19.61
CA ASP A 409 -3.54 -13.89 18.89
C ASP A 409 -4.50 -14.20 17.72
N GLU A 410 -5.78 -13.81 17.82
CA GLU A 410 -6.76 -13.96 16.72
C GLU A 410 -6.36 -13.16 15.47
N GLN A 411 -5.85 -11.94 15.62
CA GLN A 411 -5.39 -11.14 14.47
C GLN A 411 -4.18 -11.80 13.80
N TRP A 412 -3.28 -12.39 14.58
CA TRP A 412 -2.15 -13.11 14.03
C TRP A 412 -2.55 -14.40 13.30
N GLN A 413 -3.56 -15.12 13.82
CA GLN A 413 -4.12 -16.29 13.13
C GLN A 413 -4.78 -15.89 11.81
N ASN A 414 -5.50 -14.77 11.78
CA ASN A 414 -6.07 -14.21 10.56
C ASN A 414 -4.97 -13.81 9.56
N ALA A 415 -3.90 -13.15 10.01
CA ALA A 415 -2.77 -12.80 9.15
C ALA A 415 -2.04 -14.04 8.60
N GLU A 416 -1.83 -15.07 9.42
CA GLU A 416 -1.25 -16.35 8.96
C GLU A 416 -2.16 -17.01 7.93
N GLN A 417 -3.47 -17.09 8.18
CA GLN A 417 -4.45 -17.63 7.23
C GLN A 417 -4.44 -16.88 5.90
N ALA A 418 -4.35 -15.55 5.94
CA ALA A 418 -4.37 -14.72 4.74
C ALA A 418 -3.09 -14.83 3.91
N PHE A 419 -1.92 -14.97 4.54
CA PHE A 419 -0.64 -14.79 3.84
C PHE A 419 0.25 -16.03 3.75
N LEU A 420 0.12 -17.01 4.65
CA LEU A 420 0.81 -18.30 4.54
C LEU A 420 0.58 -19.00 3.18
N PRO A 421 -0.64 -18.98 2.59
CA PRO A 421 -0.90 -19.63 1.31
C PRO A 421 0.00 -19.15 0.16
N LEU A 422 0.52 -17.91 0.20
CA LEU A 422 1.48 -17.41 -0.80
C LEU A 422 2.76 -18.24 -0.78
N ALA A 423 3.32 -18.49 0.40
CA ALA A 423 4.52 -19.29 0.58
C ALA A 423 4.27 -20.77 0.27
N GLU A 424 3.10 -21.32 0.65
CA GLU A 424 2.71 -22.69 0.32
C GLU A 424 2.54 -22.91 -1.19
N ALA A 425 2.07 -21.89 -1.92
CA ALA A 425 2.01 -21.88 -3.38
C ALA A 425 3.38 -21.69 -4.06
N GLY A 426 4.45 -21.52 -3.28
CA GLY A 426 5.81 -21.32 -3.76
C GLY A 426 6.11 -19.92 -4.27
N ILE A 427 5.27 -18.91 -3.95
CA ILE A 427 5.51 -17.51 -4.30
C ILE A 427 6.49 -16.91 -3.27
N PRO A 428 7.66 -16.43 -3.69
CA PRO A 428 8.58 -15.75 -2.80
C PRO A 428 7.91 -14.55 -2.13
N THR A 429 7.76 -14.61 -0.82
CA THR A 429 7.09 -13.58 -0.03
C THR A 429 7.99 -13.15 1.11
N THR A 430 7.94 -11.88 1.51
CA THR A 430 8.70 -11.36 2.65
C THR A 430 7.85 -10.45 3.51
N PHE A 431 8.08 -10.49 4.83
CA PHE A 431 7.37 -9.71 5.84
C PHE A 431 8.34 -8.92 6.71
N VAL A 432 7.85 -7.82 7.24
CA VAL A 432 8.52 -6.95 8.21
C VAL A 432 7.50 -6.54 9.27
N PRO A 433 7.88 -6.36 10.54
CA PRO A 433 6.96 -5.80 11.54
C PRO A 433 6.86 -4.27 11.40
N GLY A 434 5.65 -3.76 11.51
CA GLY A 434 5.37 -2.34 11.75
C GLY A 434 5.18 -2.03 13.23
N ASN A 435 4.85 -0.79 13.58
CA ASN A 435 4.74 -0.36 14.98
C ASN A 435 3.57 -0.98 15.74
N HIS A 436 2.57 -1.58 15.06
CA HIS A 436 1.45 -2.28 15.70
C HIS A 436 1.75 -3.76 16.02
N ASP A 437 2.81 -4.31 15.44
CA ASP A 437 3.16 -5.74 15.49
C ASP A 437 3.96 -6.14 16.74
N PHE A 438 4.38 -5.18 17.57
CA PHE A 438 5.18 -5.41 18.76
C PHE A 438 4.96 -4.34 19.84
N SER A 439 5.46 -4.59 21.05
CA SER A 439 5.50 -3.58 22.12
C SER A 439 6.89 -3.49 22.73
N GLY A 440 7.52 -2.32 22.62
CA GLY A 440 8.90 -2.12 23.07
C GLY A 440 9.88 -2.99 22.28
N SER A 441 10.37 -4.07 22.88
CA SER A 441 11.24 -5.05 22.21
C SER A 441 10.61 -6.44 22.12
N ASP A 442 9.33 -6.60 22.44
CA ASP A 442 8.63 -7.90 22.41
C ASP A 442 8.09 -8.21 21.01
N LEU A 443 8.81 -9.06 20.27
CA LEU A 443 8.45 -9.55 18.95
C LEU A 443 7.99 -11.02 18.97
N THR A 444 7.60 -11.54 20.14
CA THR A 444 7.27 -12.96 20.32
C THR A 444 6.19 -13.43 19.33
N SER A 445 5.12 -12.64 19.15
CA SER A 445 4.04 -12.97 18.21
C SER A 445 4.53 -12.95 16.76
N TYR A 446 5.22 -11.87 16.34
CA TYR A 446 5.79 -11.79 14.99
C TYR A 446 6.70 -12.99 14.68
N HIS A 447 7.62 -13.35 15.58
CA HIS A 447 8.52 -14.48 15.37
C HIS A 447 7.81 -15.83 15.32
N LYS A 448 6.72 -16.00 16.06
CA LYS A 448 5.89 -17.22 16.03
C LYS A 448 5.27 -17.44 14.65
N TYR A 449 4.74 -16.39 14.03
CA TYR A 449 3.95 -16.50 12.79
C TYR A 449 4.74 -16.23 11.50
N PHE A 450 5.74 -15.34 11.54
CA PHE A 450 6.50 -14.91 10.36
C PHE A 450 8.03 -14.91 10.55
N GLY A 451 8.53 -15.42 11.69
CA GLY A 451 9.97 -15.57 11.95
C GLY A 451 10.58 -16.87 11.42
N GLU A 452 11.86 -17.10 11.71
CA GLU A 452 12.68 -18.22 11.22
C GLU A 452 12.07 -19.62 11.47
N ASN A 453 11.33 -19.79 12.58
CA ASN A 453 10.77 -21.07 13.00
C ASN A 453 9.25 -21.18 12.75
N SER A 454 8.69 -20.29 11.94
CA SER A 454 7.26 -20.26 11.61
C SER A 454 6.88 -21.27 10.52
N ALA A 455 5.57 -21.52 10.37
CA ALA A 455 5.02 -22.29 9.26
C ALA A 455 5.35 -21.63 7.90
N TYR A 456 5.33 -20.29 7.85
CA TYR A 456 5.73 -19.52 6.67
C TYR A 456 7.17 -19.82 6.24
N ALA A 457 8.13 -19.75 7.17
CA ALA A 457 9.53 -20.01 6.84
C ALA A 457 9.75 -21.46 6.36
N ALA A 458 9.03 -22.42 6.96
CA ALA A 458 9.04 -23.81 6.51
C ALA A 458 8.47 -23.95 5.09
N ALA A 459 7.31 -23.36 4.80
CA ALA A 459 6.66 -23.40 3.48
C ALA A 459 7.53 -22.77 2.38
N MET A 460 8.20 -21.65 2.67
CA MET A 460 9.19 -21.04 1.77
C MET A 460 10.30 -22.04 1.43
N ALA A 461 10.90 -22.67 2.43
CA ALA A 461 12.01 -23.62 2.24
C ALA A 461 11.57 -24.88 1.49
N GLU A 462 10.39 -25.44 1.81
CA GLU A 462 9.83 -26.63 1.16
C GLU A 462 9.58 -26.41 -0.35
N ASN A 463 9.23 -25.19 -0.73
CA ASN A 463 9.04 -24.79 -2.12
C ASN A 463 10.31 -24.25 -2.80
N GLY A 464 11.47 -24.37 -2.16
CA GLY A 464 12.76 -24.00 -2.74
C GLY A 464 13.09 -22.50 -2.68
N ASN A 465 12.29 -21.71 -1.95
CA ASN A 465 12.56 -20.31 -1.68
C ASN A 465 13.40 -20.17 -0.41
N THR A 466 14.54 -19.48 -0.50
CA THR A 466 15.40 -19.27 0.67
C THR A 466 15.10 -17.91 1.29
N VAL A 467 14.59 -17.90 2.53
CA VAL A 467 14.52 -16.68 3.35
C VAL A 467 15.60 -16.79 4.42
N VAL A 468 16.48 -15.80 4.47
CA VAL A 468 17.55 -15.74 5.45
C VAL A 468 17.14 -14.79 6.56
N PHE A 469 16.97 -15.33 7.76
CA PHE A 469 16.82 -14.56 9.00
C PHE A 469 18.19 -14.46 9.64
N GLU A 470 18.88 -13.34 9.46
CA GLU A 470 20.18 -13.11 10.10
C GLU A 470 19.99 -12.17 11.29
N PRO A 471 20.35 -12.57 12.53
CA PRO A 471 20.40 -11.64 13.64
C PRO A 471 21.45 -10.57 13.31
N ALA A 472 21.05 -9.30 13.40
CA ALA A 472 21.96 -8.19 13.10
C ALA A 472 23.03 -8.00 14.20
N GLY A 473 22.95 -8.72 15.33
CA GLY A 473 23.89 -8.65 16.46
C GLY A 473 23.23 -9.04 17.80
N GLU A 474 23.99 -8.96 18.91
CA GLU A 474 23.51 -9.31 20.27
C GLU A 474 22.39 -8.39 20.80
N ASP A 475 22.22 -7.19 20.23
CA ASP A 475 21.25 -6.15 20.62
C ASP A 475 20.24 -5.85 19.51
N THR A 476 19.74 -6.92 18.86
CA THR A 476 18.88 -6.78 17.68
C THR A 476 17.53 -7.43 17.88
N ARG A 477 16.53 -6.84 17.24
CA ARG A 477 15.14 -7.29 17.30
C ARG A 477 14.88 -8.54 16.44
N GLN A 478 15.88 -9.01 15.68
CA GLN A 478 15.84 -10.22 14.86
C GLN A 478 14.66 -10.26 13.87
N ALA A 479 14.27 -9.10 13.34
CA ALA A 479 13.18 -8.98 12.38
C ALA A 479 13.67 -8.80 10.94
N ALA A 480 14.96 -8.51 10.74
CA ALA A 480 15.54 -8.30 9.43
C ALA A 480 15.70 -9.63 8.68
N SER A 481 15.38 -9.63 7.40
CA SER A 481 15.51 -10.82 6.55
C SER A 481 15.79 -10.44 5.10
N TYR A 482 16.24 -11.40 4.29
CA TYR A 482 16.35 -11.21 2.86
C TYR A 482 16.09 -12.50 2.09
N THR A 483 15.70 -12.36 0.82
CA THR A 483 15.52 -13.47 -0.12
C THR A 483 16.00 -13.10 -1.52
N PHE A 484 16.09 -14.10 -2.39
CA PHE A 484 16.43 -13.93 -3.81
C PHE A 484 15.28 -14.39 -4.69
N VAL A 485 14.93 -13.57 -5.68
CA VAL A 485 13.79 -13.84 -6.57
C VAL A 485 14.25 -13.77 -8.02
N GLU A 486 13.98 -14.82 -8.80
CA GLU A 486 14.22 -14.83 -10.25
C GLU A 486 13.05 -14.15 -10.98
N GLY A 487 13.36 -13.21 -11.87
CA GLY A 487 12.38 -12.50 -12.70
C GLY A 487 13.03 -11.98 -13.97
N GLY A 488 12.43 -12.27 -15.12
CA GLY A 488 12.99 -11.94 -16.44
C GLY A 488 14.43 -12.45 -16.60
N SER A 489 15.35 -11.54 -16.93
CA SER A 489 16.77 -11.81 -17.12
C SER A 489 17.60 -11.73 -15.82
N TYR A 490 16.98 -11.34 -14.70
CA TYR A 490 17.67 -10.95 -13.47
C TYR A 490 17.28 -11.81 -12.26
N THR A 491 18.10 -11.71 -11.23
CA THR A 491 17.79 -12.26 -9.90
C THR A 491 17.88 -11.11 -8.91
N TYR A 492 16.79 -10.81 -8.22
CA TYR A 492 16.63 -9.67 -7.33
C TYR A 492 16.93 -10.06 -5.89
N LEU A 493 17.51 -9.14 -5.13
CA LEU A 493 17.69 -9.23 -3.69
C LEU A 493 16.60 -8.40 -3.00
N LEU A 494 15.70 -9.06 -2.30
CA LEU A 494 14.63 -8.41 -1.53
C LEU A 494 15.05 -8.39 -0.07
N ILE A 495 15.14 -7.21 0.53
CA ILE A 495 15.62 -7.01 1.91
C ILE A 495 14.50 -6.39 2.74
N GLN A 496 14.19 -7.00 3.87
CA GLN A 496 13.29 -6.47 4.89
C GLN A 496 14.08 -5.97 6.09
N LEU A 497 13.77 -4.78 6.56
CA LEU A 497 14.45 -4.11 7.66
C LEU A 497 13.43 -3.61 8.69
N MET A 498 13.74 -3.79 9.98
CA MET A 498 12.88 -3.40 11.11
C MET A 498 12.33 -1.96 10.97
N TYR A 499 11.07 -1.74 11.38
CA TYR A 499 10.31 -0.47 11.25
C TYR A 499 11.16 0.80 11.41
N GLU A 500 11.94 0.87 12.48
CA GLU A 500 12.93 1.91 12.75
C GLU A 500 14.26 1.27 13.11
N PRO A 501 15.17 1.05 12.14
CA PRO A 501 16.38 0.28 12.38
C PRO A 501 17.34 1.01 13.32
N ASN A 502 17.94 0.29 14.26
CA ASN A 502 19.04 0.81 15.06
C ASN A 502 20.38 0.73 14.29
N ASP A 503 21.46 1.30 14.84
CA ASP A 503 22.76 1.34 14.15
C ASP A 503 23.33 -0.06 13.86
N THR A 504 23.02 -1.05 14.69
CA THR A 504 23.42 -2.44 14.49
C THR A 504 22.68 -3.05 13.28
N GLU A 505 21.39 -2.78 13.14
CA GLU A 505 20.56 -3.22 12.01
C GLU A 505 20.95 -2.50 10.70
N LEU A 506 21.34 -1.22 10.75
CA LEU A 506 21.91 -0.49 9.61
C LEU A 506 23.29 -1.04 9.20
N ALA A 507 24.14 -1.41 10.15
CA ALA A 507 25.41 -2.07 9.86
C ALA A 507 25.22 -3.46 9.24
N TRP A 508 24.14 -4.17 9.62
CA TRP A 508 23.75 -5.41 8.97
C TRP A 508 23.29 -5.19 7.52
N LEU A 509 22.49 -4.15 7.26
CA LEU A 509 22.09 -3.79 5.89
C LEU A 509 23.32 -3.55 4.99
N GLU A 510 24.29 -2.75 5.47
CA GLU A 510 25.57 -2.50 4.79
C GLU A 510 26.32 -3.82 4.48
N LYS A 511 26.35 -4.76 5.44
CA LYS A 511 26.98 -6.07 5.28
C LYS A 511 26.30 -6.89 4.19
N VAL A 512 24.97 -6.95 4.18
CA VAL A 512 24.19 -7.71 3.18
C VAL A 512 24.40 -7.14 1.78
N LEU A 513 24.25 -5.82 1.61
CA LEU A 513 24.46 -5.15 0.32
C LEU A 513 25.90 -5.35 -0.20
N SER A 514 26.89 -5.24 0.69
CA SER A 514 28.30 -5.49 0.35
C SER A 514 28.59 -6.95 -0.02
N ALA A 515 27.85 -7.91 0.53
CA ALA A 515 28.01 -9.33 0.24
C ALA A 515 27.41 -9.72 -1.12
N TYR A 516 26.39 -8.98 -1.57
CA TYR A 516 25.62 -9.30 -2.76
C TYR A 516 25.55 -8.14 -3.79
N PRO A 517 26.69 -7.49 -4.15
CA PRO A 517 26.70 -6.27 -4.96
C PRO A 517 26.30 -6.50 -6.43
N GLY A 518 26.10 -7.75 -6.84
CA GLY A 518 25.68 -8.09 -8.20
C GLY A 518 24.18 -8.40 -8.35
N TYR A 519 23.39 -8.24 -7.30
CA TYR A 519 21.94 -8.49 -7.34
C TYR A 519 21.20 -7.16 -7.20
N PRO A 520 20.32 -6.78 -8.14
CA PRO A 520 19.48 -5.59 -7.99
C PRO A 520 18.69 -5.68 -6.69
N ALA A 521 18.86 -4.70 -5.81
CA ALA A 521 18.34 -4.73 -4.46
C ALA A 521 17.13 -3.81 -4.30
N MET A 522 16.07 -4.36 -3.70
CA MET A 522 14.90 -3.65 -3.21
C MET A 522 14.92 -3.73 -1.69
N ILE A 523 14.83 -2.58 -1.02
CA ILE A 523 14.83 -2.50 0.44
C ILE A 523 13.45 -2.06 0.89
N THR A 524 12.87 -2.82 1.80
CA THR A 524 11.60 -2.52 2.45
C THR A 524 11.82 -2.30 3.95
N SER A 525 11.25 -1.23 4.47
CA SER A 525 11.14 -0.93 5.91
C SER A 525 9.82 -0.21 6.12
N HIS A 526 9.16 -0.45 7.25
CA HIS A 526 7.82 0.11 7.48
C HIS A 526 7.83 1.65 7.52
N ASN A 527 8.78 2.29 8.21
CA ASN A 527 8.86 3.75 8.30
C ASN A 527 10.04 4.32 7.48
N ILE A 528 9.77 4.92 6.30
CA ILE A 528 10.79 5.54 5.42
C ILE A 528 10.39 6.94 4.94
N PHE A 529 9.16 7.10 4.47
CA PHE A 529 8.74 8.28 3.72
C PHE A 529 7.75 9.12 4.51
N SER A 530 7.75 10.42 4.29
CA SER A 530 6.64 11.31 4.62
C SER A 530 6.06 11.85 3.32
N CYS A 531 4.80 11.53 3.05
CA CYS A 531 4.06 12.02 1.89
C CYS A 531 2.74 12.62 2.33
N SER A 532 2.22 13.59 1.58
CA SER A 532 0.81 13.93 1.66
C SER A 532 0.08 13.13 0.58
N ALA A 533 -0.96 12.35 0.91
CA ALA A 533 -1.75 11.71 -0.14
C ALA A 533 -2.55 12.70 -1.00
N ALA A 534 -2.64 13.98 -0.58
CA ALA A 534 -3.18 15.06 -1.42
C ALA A 534 -2.14 15.57 -2.44
N GLU A 535 -0.84 15.43 -2.11
CA GLU A 535 0.30 15.77 -2.98
C GLU A 535 1.23 14.55 -3.14
N PRO A 536 0.75 13.46 -3.77
CA PRO A 536 1.47 12.17 -3.79
C PRO A 536 2.79 12.19 -4.58
N ASP A 537 3.05 13.27 -5.33
CA ASP A 537 4.31 13.53 -6.03
C ASP A 537 5.33 14.31 -5.19
N GLU A 538 4.96 14.74 -3.97
CA GLU A 538 5.79 15.52 -3.04
C GLU A 538 6.22 14.70 -1.82
N CYS A 539 6.56 13.42 -2.03
CA CYS A 539 7.13 12.57 -0.99
C CYS A 539 8.55 13.01 -0.60
N THR A 540 8.85 12.92 0.69
CA THR A 540 10.19 13.17 1.27
C THR A 540 10.65 11.97 2.10
N LEU A 541 11.96 11.87 2.34
CA LEU A 541 12.48 10.94 3.36
C LEU A 541 12.24 11.54 4.74
N ASN A 542 11.73 10.74 5.67
CA ASN A 542 11.70 11.13 7.08
C ASN A 542 13.05 10.81 7.76
N GLU A 543 13.16 11.07 9.06
CA GLU A 543 14.42 10.84 9.81
C GLU A 543 14.95 9.40 9.65
N GLN A 544 14.06 8.41 9.61
CA GLN A 544 14.42 7.00 9.51
C GLN A 544 14.79 6.63 8.06
N GLY A 545 14.03 7.17 7.10
CA GLY A 545 14.34 7.06 5.68
C GLY A 545 15.72 7.63 5.33
N GLU A 546 16.09 8.78 5.90
CA GLU A 546 17.43 9.37 5.71
C GLU A 546 18.54 8.44 6.25
N ARG A 547 18.33 7.81 7.42
CA ARG A 547 19.30 6.88 7.99
C ARG A 547 19.49 5.63 7.12
N ILE A 548 18.42 5.09 6.56
CA ILE A 548 18.47 3.97 5.61
C ILE A 548 19.14 4.42 4.30
N TRP A 549 18.78 5.60 3.80
CA TRP A 549 19.29 6.16 2.56
C TRP A 549 20.80 6.40 2.60
N GLU A 550 21.34 6.87 3.73
CA GLU A 550 22.78 7.04 3.93
C GLU A 550 23.59 5.73 3.77
N VAL A 551 22.97 4.58 4.00
CA VAL A 551 23.55 3.27 3.69
C VAL A 551 23.30 2.93 2.23
N ALA A 552 22.04 2.92 1.81
CA ALA A 552 21.61 2.48 0.48
C ALA A 552 22.30 3.20 -0.67
N LYS A 553 22.48 4.54 -0.59
CA LYS A 553 23.08 5.34 -1.67
C LYS A 553 24.53 4.97 -1.99
N LYS A 554 25.23 4.28 -1.09
CA LYS A 554 26.62 3.83 -1.26
C LYS A 554 26.72 2.51 -2.03
N HIS A 555 25.60 1.88 -2.38
CA HIS A 555 25.54 0.59 -3.05
C HIS A 555 24.86 0.70 -4.41
N ASP A 556 25.64 0.48 -5.47
CA ASP A 556 25.16 0.67 -6.85
C ASP A 556 24.01 -0.28 -7.22
N ASN A 557 23.94 -1.44 -6.59
CA ASN A 557 22.91 -2.42 -6.86
C ASN A 557 21.53 -2.05 -6.28
N VAL A 558 21.43 -1.09 -5.35
CA VAL A 558 20.14 -0.62 -4.81
C VAL A 558 19.44 0.25 -5.84
N PHE A 559 18.22 -0.11 -6.22
CA PHE A 559 17.40 0.68 -7.15
C PHE A 559 16.00 1.00 -6.61
N MET A 560 15.63 0.46 -5.44
CA MET A 560 14.31 0.70 -4.87
C MET A 560 14.30 0.70 -3.34
N LEU A 561 13.54 1.64 -2.76
CA LEU A 561 13.17 1.72 -1.35
C LEU A 561 11.63 1.75 -1.21
N THR A 562 11.06 0.98 -0.29
CA THR A 562 9.60 0.93 -0.09
C THR A 562 9.21 0.95 1.38
N GLY A 563 8.11 1.63 1.71
CA GLY A 563 7.57 1.65 3.08
C GLY A 563 6.07 1.94 3.15
N GLY A 564 5.55 1.88 4.36
CA GLY A 564 4.15 2.15 4.75
C GLY A 564 4.11 3.18 5.88
N HIS A 565 3.38 2.90 6.96
CA HIS A 565 3.26 3.68 8.21
C HIS A 565 2.58 5.04 8.10
N ASN A 566 2.92 5.82 7.07
CA ASN A 566 2.34 7.13 6.82
C ASN A 566 1.21 6.98 5.82
N HIS A 567 0.00 7.33 6.25
CA HIS A 567 -1.21 7.14 5.47
C HIS A 567 -1.16 7.82 4.09
N GLY A 568 -1.40 7.04 3.04
CA GLY A 568 -1.43 7.49 1.66
C GLY A 568 -0.51 6.70 0.74
N SER A 569 -0.35 7.21 -0.48
CA SER A 569 0.58 6.64 -1.45
C SER A 569 1.33 7.72 -2.20
N GLY A 570 2.53 7.41 -2.67
CA GLY A 570 3.32 8.36 -3.43
C GLY A 570 4.71 7.85 -3.77
N PHE A 571 5.45 8.68 -4.50
CA PHE A 571 6.77 8.33 -5.01
C PHE A 571 7.78 9.45 -4.75
N ILE A 572 9.04 9.07 -4.58
CA ILE A 572 10.18 9.97 -4.53
C ILE A 572 11.30 9.45 -5.45
N ASP A 573 11.87 10.33 -6.25
CA ASP A 573 12.98 10.01 -7.14
C ASP A 573 14.31 10.39 -6.47
N LEU A 574 15.13 9.39 -6.17
CA LEU A 574 16.44 9.55 -5.52
C LEU A 574 17.58 9.24 -6.50
N THR A 575 18.79 9.70 -6.19
CA THR A 575 20.01 9.41 -6.98
C THR A 575 21.13 8.95 -6.05
N ASN A 576 21.66 7.76 -6.29
CA ASN A 576 22.73 7.18 -5.48
C ASN A 576 24.11 7.82 -5.74
N ASP A 577 25.14 7.46 -4.98
CA ASP A 577 26.50 8.01 -5.09
C ASP A 577 27.20 7.65 -6.42
N PHE A 578 26.64 6.72 -7.20
CA PHE A 578 27.09 6.33 -8.54
C PHE A 578 26.39 7.13 -9.66
N GLY A 579 25.44 7.98 -9.32
CA GLY A 579 24.65 8.77 -10.27
C GLY A 579 23.47 8.00 -10.90
N ASN A 580 23.11 6.84 -10.35
CA ASN A 580 22.02 6.01 -10.84
C ASN A 580 20.71 6.29 -10.06
N PRO A 581 19.54 6.18 -10.72
CA PRO A 581 18.26 6.42 -10.08
C PRO A 581 17.91 5.32 -9.07
N VAL A 582 17.25 5.73 -7.98
CA VAL A 582 16.63 4.88 -6.97
C VAL A 582 15.19 5.34 -6.78
N ILE A 583 14.23 4.43 -6.93
CA ILE A 583 12.81 4.71 -6.79
C ILE A 583 12.41 4.52 -5.32
N GLY A 584 11.90 5.57 -4.69
CA GLY A 584 11.24 5.48 -3.38
C GLY A 584 9.72 5.44 -3.55
N MET A 585 9.05 4.60 -2.76
CA MET A 585 7.61 4.38 -2.87
C MET A 585 6.95 4.17 -1.50
N LEU A 586 5.95 5.01 -1.20
CA LEU A 586 5.05 4.85 -0.05
C LEU A 586 3.77 4.14 -0.49
N VAL A 587 3.33 3.13 0.26
CA VAL A 587 2.08 2.42 0.02
C VAL A 587 1.37 2.10 1.33
N ASP A 588 0.39 2.93 1.71
CA ASP A 588 -0.45 2.74 2.89
C ASP A 588 -1.90 3.17 2.59
N TYR A 589 -2.81 2.19 2.55
CA TYR A 589 -4.25 2.43 2.33
C TYR A 589 -5.09 2.00 3.53
N GLN A 590 -4.52 1.87 4.74
CA GLN A 590 -5.12 1.15 5.87
C GLN A 590 -6.51 1.64 6.33
N PHE A 591 -6.89 2.86 5.96
CA PHE A 591 -8.15 3.50 6.32
C PHE A 591 -9.16 3.61 5.17
N SER A 592 -8.81 3.12 3.99
CA SER A 592 -9.74 2.96 2.88
C SER A 592 -10.81 1.90 3.20
N TYR A 593 -11.85 1.83 2.37
CA TYR A 593 -12.94 0.85 2.46
C TYR A 593 -12.43 -0.57 2.76
N ASN A 594 -13.16 -1.36 3.56
CA ASN A 594 -12.75 -2.72 3.97
C ASN A 594 -11.33 -2.80 4.59
N GLY A 595 -10.89 -1.76 5.30
CA GLY A 595 -9.57 -1.70 5.95
C GLY A 595 -8.40 -1.59 4.98
N GLY A 596 -8.66 -1.14 3.75
CA GLY A 596 -7.68 -1.05 2.66
C GLY A 596 -8.11 -1.68 1.35
N ASN A 597 -9.25 -2.37 1.31
CA ASN A 597 -9.88 -3.01 0.14
C ASN A 597 -8.95 -3.91 -0.68
N ALA A 598 -7.92 -4.45 -0.04
CA ALA A 598 -6.79 -5.12 -0.68
C ALA A 598 -6.15 -4.31 -1.83
N TRP A 599 -6.09 -2.98 -1.70
CA TRP A 599 -5.35 -2.12 -2.61
C TRP A 599 -3.85 -2.41 -2.51
N TYR A 600 -3.32 -3.17 -3.47
CA TYR A 600 -1.92 -3.56 -3.51
C TYR A 600 -1.20 -2.85 -4.65
N ARG A 601 0.09 -2.58 -4.47
CA ARG A 601 0.90 -1.98 -5.53
C ARG A 601 1.53 -3.08 -6.37
N PHE A 602 1.29 -3.05 -7.66
CA PHE A 602 1.97 -3.90 -8.64
C PHE A 602 3.05 -3.09 -9.34
N MET A 603 4.25 -3.66 -9.41
CA MET A 603 5.39 -3.17 -10.20
C MET A 603 5.63 -4.15 -11.35
N GLU A 604 5.27 -3.76 -12.56
CA GLU A 604 5.49 -4.51 -13.78
C GLU A 604 6.80 -4.10 -14.44
N MET A 605 7.67 -5.09 -14.67
CA MET A 605 8.97 -4.93 -15.30
C MET A 605 8.87 -5.30 -16.78
N ASP A 606 9.23 -4.34 -17.65
CA ASP A 606 9.23 -4.50 -19.09
C ASP A 606 10.65 -4.32 -19.65
N GLU A 607 11.39 -5.42 -19.70
CA GLU A 607 12.76 -5.43 -20.23
C GLU A 607 12.82 -5.15 -21.74
N THR A 608 11.73 -5.39 -22.48
CA THR A 608 11.70 -5.22 -23.94
C THR A 608 11.63 -3.74 -24.31
N ASP A 609 10.75 -3.01 -23.62
CA ASP A 609 10.54 -1.58 -23.85
C ASP A 609 11.34 -0.68 -22.88
N ASN A 610 12.13 -1.28 -21.97
CA ASN A 610 12.91 -0.60 -20.94
C ASN A 610 12.04 0.31 -20.07
N LYS A 611 10.99 -0.28 -19.48
CA LYS A 611 10.05 0.44 -18.63
C LYS A 611 9.74 -0.31 -17.33
N ILE A 612 9.41 0.46 -16.30
CA ILE A 612 8.77 -0.03 -15.09
C ILE A 612 7.41 0.67 -14.97
N TYR A 613 6.34 -0.11 -14.83
CA TYR A 613 4.99 0.39 -14.61
C TYR A 613 4.54 0.09 -13.19
N PHE A 614 3.98 1.09 -12.52
CA PHE A 614 3.35 0.95 -11.23
C PHE A 614 1.85 1.14 -11.36
N SER A 615 1.08 0.29 -10.69
CA SER A 615 -0.38 0.40 -10.61
C SER A 615 -0.91 -0.08 -9.26
N THR A 616 -1.81 0.67 -8.65
CA THR A 616 -2.58 0.20 -7.48
C THR A 616 -3.80 -0.58 -7.96
N PHE A 617 -3.89 -1.85 -7.56
CA PHE A 617 -4.90 -2.80 -8.00
C PHE A 617 -5.44 -3.57 -6.79
N SER A 618 -6.75 -3.88 -6.79
CA SER A 618 -7.38 -4.73 -5.79
C SER A 618 -7.63 -6.14 -6.34
N PRO A 619 -6.83 -7.15 -5.93
CA PRO A 619 -7.13 -8.54 -6.24
C PRO A 619 -8.45 -9.02 -5.64
N TYR A 620 -8.87 -8.44 -4.51
CA TYR A 620 -10.17 -8.72 -3.89
C TYR A 620 -11.30 -8.34 -4.84
N GLU A 621 -11.35 -7.09 -5.30
CA GLU A 621 -12.39 -6.64 -6.22
C GLU A 621 -12.32 -7.40 -7.55
N ALA A 622 -11.13 -7.70 -8.06
CA ALA A 622 -10.98 -8.51 -9.26
C ALA A 622 -11.48 -9.96 -9.12
N SER A 623 -11.58 -10.48 -7.89
CA SER A 623 -12.15 -11.80 -7.62
C SER A 623 -13.67 -11.82 -7.54
N ARG A 624 -14.31 -10.65 -7.36
CA ARG A 624 -15.76 -10.53 -7.19
C ARG A 624 -16.50 -10.55 -8.53
N ASP A 625 -17.70 -11.10 -8.50
CA ASP A 625 -18.62 -11.04 -9.65
C ASP A 625 -19.05 -9.59 -9.91
N GLU A 626 -19.05 -9.17 -11.18
CA GLU A 626 -19.44 -7.81 -11.59
C GLU A 626 -20.87 -7.42 -11.16
N ALA A 627 -21.76 -8.39 -10.94
CA ALA A 627 -23.12 -8.13 -10.46
C ALA A 627 -23.16 -7.70 -8.98
N ASP A 628 -22.14 -8.09 -8.19
CA ASP A 628 -22.03 -7.77 -6.77
C ASP A 628 -21.27 -6.46 -6.52
N LYS A 629 -20.60 -5.92 -7.56
CA LYS A 629 -19.90 -4.64 -7.54
C LYS A 629 -20.87 -3.47 -7.65
N THR A 630 -21.53 -3.19 -6.55
CA THR A 630 -22.63 -2.20 -6.48
C THR A 630 -22.28 -0.96 -5.68
N GLY A 631 -21.10 -0.88 -5.07
CA GLY A 631 -20.62 0.28 -4.29
C GLY A 631 -19.67 1.20 -5.07
N TYR A 632 -19.40 2.40 -4.54
CA TYR A 632 -18.44 3.35 -5.12
C TYR A 632 -17.01 2.80 -5.17
N PHE A 633 -16.61 2.04 -4.14
CA PHE A 633 -15.25 1.51 -4.01
C PHE A 633 -15.03 0.14 -4.66
N ASP A 634 -16.07 -0.45 -5.26
CA ASP A 634 -16.01 -1.76 -5.91
C ASP A 634 -15.29 -1.64 -7.26
N LEU A 635 -13.98 -1.39 -7.20
CA LEU A 635 -13.12 -0.99 -8.30
C LEU A 635 -11.88 -1.90 -8.35
N ASN A 636 -11.44 -2.27 -9.55
CA ASN A 636 -10.23 -3.07 -9.71
C ASN A 636 -8.96 -2.23 -9.61
N PHE A 637 -8.97 -0.99 -10.09
CA PHE A 637 -7.80 -0.10 -10.11
C PHE A 637 -8.12 1.24 -9.46
N MET A 638 -7.17 1.77 -8.68
CA MET A 638 -7.13 3.20 -8.36
C MET A 638 -6.33 3.95 -9.41
N THR A 639 -6.73 5.19 -9.71
CA THR A 639 -6.02 6.07 -10.66
C THR A 639 -5.43 7.29 -9.96
N GLY A 640 -4.58 8.04 -10.66
CA GLY A 640 -3.91 9.25 -10.14
C GLY A 640 -2.42 9.03 -9.86
N SER A 641 -1.65 10.11 -9.73
CA SER A 641 -0.17 10.03 -9.70
C SER A 641 0.42 9.31 -8.49
N GLY A 642 -0.32 9.25 -7.38
CA GLY A 642 0.03 8.38 -6.25
C GLY A 642 -0.10 6.90 -6.57
N ASN A 643 -1.06 6.51 -7.42
CA ASN A 643 -1.44 5.12 -7.69
C ASN A 643 -0.81 4.54 -8.96
N GLU A 644 -0.48 5.39 -9.93
CA GLU A 644 0.06 4.99 -11.23
C GLU A 644 1.33 5.78 -11.56
N ARG A 645 2.39 5.08 -11.98
CA ARG A 645 3.63 5.73 -12.44
C ARG A 645 4.32 4.90 -13.50
N THR A 646 5.04 5.56 -14.41
CA THR A 646 5.86 4.89 -15.42
C THR A 646 7.26 5.49 -15.40
N TYR A 647 8.26 4.62 -15.33
CA TYR A 647 9.66 5.01 -15.44
C TYR A 647 10.26 4.47 -16.73
N ASP A 648 11.01 5.31 -17.44
CA ASP A 648 11.98 4.82 -18.42
C ASP A 648 13.19 4.26 -17.67
N PHE A 649 13.51 2.99 -17.90
CA PHE A 649 14.49 2.24 -17.11
C PHE A 649 15.27 1.26 -18.00
N ASP A 650 16.49 1.63 -18.36
CA ASP A 650 17.41 0.78 -19.14
C ASP A 650 17.98 -0.33 -18.25
N PHE A 651 17.32 -1.50 -18.24
CA PHE A 651 17.70 -2.64 -17.41
C PHE A 651 19.09 -3.16 -17.72
N ASP A 652 19.43 -3.24 -19.01
CA ASP A 652 20.71 -3.76 -19.50
C ASP A 652 21.88 -2.92 -18.98
N SER A 653 21.75 -1.60 -19.00
CA SER A 653 22.74 -0.69 -18.43
C SER A 653 22.71 -0.75 -16.90
N ARG A 654 21.52 -0.61 -16.30
CA ARG A 654 21.34 -0.45 -14.85
C ARG A 654 21.74 -1.68 -14.05
N PHE A 655 21.56 -2.88 -14.61
CA PHE A 655 21.88 -4.17 -13.99
C PHE A 655 22.98 -4.92 -14.74
N SER A 656 23.83 -4.19 -15.47
CA SER A 656 24.95 -4.74 -16.25
C SER A 656 25.89 -5.65 -15.44
N PHE A 657 26.00 -5.43 -14.12
CA PHE A 657 26.78 -6.26 -13.20
C PHE A 657 26.29 -7.71 -13.09
N GLN A 658 25.05 -8.01 -13.49
CA GLN A 658 24.44 -9.34 -13.42
C GLN A 658 24.41 -10.06 -14.78
N ARG A 659 24.76 -9.36 -15.86
CA ARG A 659 24.70 -9.87 -17.23
C ARG A 659 25.62 -11.07 -17.43
N THR A 660 25.10 -12.15 -18.00
CA THR A 660 25.89 -13.34 -18.33
C THR A 660 26.93 -13.02 -19.42
N GLU A 661 28.21 -13.09 -19.07
CA GLU A 661 29.33 -12.98 -20.01
C GLU A 661 29.76 -14.35 -20.54
N ALA A 662 29.69 -15.38 -19.70
CA ALA A 662 30.04 -16.76 -20.04
C ALA A 662 29.21 -17.80 -19.27
N LEU A 663 29.18 -19.03 -19.77
CA LEU A 663 28.61 -20.20 -19.07
C LEU A 663 29.68 -21.26 -18.85
N THR A 664 29.56 -21.95 -17.72
CA THR A 664 30.27 -23.21 -17.47
C THR A 664 29.26 -24.28 -17.10
N VAL A 665 29.48 -25.50 -17.57
CA VAL A 665 28.59 -26.64 -17.33
C VAL A 665 29.38 -27.84 -16.83
N SER A 666 28.88 -28.52 -15.80
CA SER A 666 29.33 -29.85 -15.43
C SER A 666 28.39 -30.89 -16.03
N ALA A 667 28.93 -31.94 -16.63
CA ALA A 667 28.10 -33.01 -17.20
C ALA A 667 27.19 -33.65 -16.12
N PRO A 668 25.99 -34.14 -16.49
CA PRO A 668 25.11 -34.85 -15.57
C PRO A 668 25.77 -36.14 -15.07
N ALA A 669 25.23 -36.71 -13.99
CA ALA A 669 25.77 -37.91 -13.36
C ALA A 669 25.87 -39.09 -14.34
N LYS A 670 24.94 -39.16 -15.31
CA LYS A 670 24.93 -40.16 -16.38
C LYS A 670 25.37 -39.57 -17.71
N THR A 671 26.49 -40.05 -18.22
CA THR A 671 27.07 -39.63 -19.51
C THR A 671 27.13 -40.73 -20.55
N VAL A 672 26.68 -41.95 -20.23
CA VAL A 672 26.67 -43.11 -21.12
C VAL A 672 25.26 -43.68 -21.23
N TYR A 673 24.80 -43.87 -22.46
CA TYR A 673 23.42 -44.25 -22.80
C TYR A 673 23.39 -45.39 -23.80
N LYS A 674 22.31 -46.17 -23.85
CA LYS A 674 22.01 -47.10 -24.95
C LYS A 674 21.27 -46.37 -26.08
N ILE A 675 21.30 -46.93 -27.29
CA ILE A 675 20.48 -46.42 -28.40
C ILE A 675 19.00 -46.37 -27.98
N GLY A 676 18.37 -45.22 -28.21
CA GLY A 676 16.97 -44.94 -27.90
C GLY A 676 16.68 -44.58 -26.44
N GLU A 677 17.68 -44.54 -25.56
CA GLU A 677 17.51 -44.18 -24.16
C GLU A 677 17.31 -42.66 -23.97
N THR A 678 16.41 -42.27 -23.06
CA THR A 678 16.11 -40.86 -22.75
C THR A 678 17.29 -40.21 -22.00
N LEU A 679 17.62 -38.97 -22.39
CA LEU A 679 18.63 -38.15 -21.71
C LEU A 679 18.21 -37.84 -20.27
N ASP A 680 19.10 -38.11 -19.31
CA ASP A 680 18.91 -37.80 -17.89
C ASP A 680 19.86 -36.66 -17.50
N LEU A 681 19.29 -35.53 -17.08
CA LEU A 681 20.03 -34.33 -16.70
C LEU A 681 20.33 -34.26 -15.20
N THR A 682 19.99 -35.30 -14.44
CA THR A 682 20.22 -35.34 -12.99
C THR A 682 21.71 -35.15 -12.68
N GLY A 683 22.04 -34.15 -11.85
CA GLY A 683 23.42 -33.77 -11.51
C GLY A 683 24.08 -32.81 -12.49
N LEU A 684 23.38 -32.32 -13.53
CA LEU A 684 23.85 -31.21 -14.35
C LEU A 684 23.90 -29.93 -13.50
N SER A 685 25.02 -29.22 -13.51
CA SER A 685 25.14 -27.88 -12.92
C SER A 685 25.53 -26.89 -14.02
N VAL A 686 24.87 -25.74 -14.01
CA VAL A 686 25.04 -24.67 -15.01
C VAL A 686 25.35 -23.39 -14.26
N ILE A 687 26.56 -22.86 -14.46
CA ILE A 687 27.04 -21.66 -13.77
C ILE A 687 27.17 -20.52 -14.79
N SER A 688 26.43 -19.44 -14.56
CA SER A 688 26.55 -18.16 -15.24
C SER A 688 27.65 -17.32 -14.60
N ILE A 689 28.56 -16.81 -15.42
CA ILE A 689 29.64 -15.90 -15.02
C ILE A 689 29.26 -14.49 -15.51
N ALA A 690 29.19 -13.54 -14.59
CA ALA A 690 28.87 -12.13 -14.79
C ALA A 690 30.00 -11.24 -14.23
N PRO A 691 30.03 -9.92 -14.51
CA PRO A 691 31.12 -9.04 -14.08
C PRO A 691 31.37 -9.04 -12.56
N ALA A 692 30.30 -9.10 -11.76
CA ALA A 692 30.38 -9.02 -10.30
C ALA A 692 30.19 -10.38 -9.59
N MET A 693 29.86 -11.46 -10.30
CA MET A 693 29.53 -12.75 -9.67
C MET A 693 29.67 -13.97 -10.60
N ALA A 694 29.68 -15.16 -10.00
CA ALA A 694 29.30 -16.40 -10.67
C ALA A 694 28.17 -17.07 -9.88
N ARG A 695 27.10 -17.51 -10.55
CA ARG A 695 25.96 -18.16 -9.90
C ARG A 695 25.49 -19.39 -10.67
N GLU A 696 25.01 -20.38 -9.95
CA GLU A 696 24.23 -21.46 -10.56
C GLU A 696 22.89 -20.89 -11.04
N VAL A 697 22.46 -21.29 -12.23
CA VAL A 697 21.24 -20.77 -12.86
C VAL A 697 20.26 -21.90 -13.16
N ARG A 698 18.97 -21.61 -13.00
CA ARG A 698 17.85 -22.47 -13.39
C ARG A 698 17.21 -21.89 -14.67
N GLY A 699 16.29 -22.63 -15.31
CA GLY A 699 15.60 -22.15 -16.53
C GLY A 699 16.45 -22.08 -17.80
N TYR A 700 17.61 -22.74 -17.83
CA TYR A 700 18.41 -22.88 -19.06
C TYR A 700 17.72 -23.81 -20.07
N THR A 701 18.05 -23.65 -21.35
CA THR A 701 17.61 -24.57 -22.41
C THR A 701 18.71 -25.58 -22.73
N VAL A 702 18.31 -26.80 -23.08
CA VAL A 702 19.22 -27.90 -23.45
C VAL A 702 18.86 -28.39 -24.85
N SER A 703 19.84 -28.47 -25.75
CA SER A 703 19.63 -28.94 -27.12
C SER A 703 19.20 -30.40 -27.15
N GLU A 704 18.30 -30.76 -28.06
CA GLU A 704 17.99 -32.15 -28.35
C GLU A 704 19.22 -32.90 -28.89
N ALA A 705 19.33 -34.19 -28.55
CA ALA A 705 20.39 -35.08 -29.02
C ALA A 705 19.80 -36.27 -29.77
N ASP A 706 20.40 -36.62 -30.92
CA ASP A 706 20.03 -37.85 -31.62
C ASP A 706 20.51 -39.08 -30.82
N MET A 707 19.60 -39.64 -30.03
CA MET A 707 19.83 -40.86 -29.25
C MET A 707 19.63 -42.14 -30.07
N SER A 708 19.25 -42.05 -31.36
CA SER A 708 18.93 -43.22 -32.20
C SER A 708 20.17 -43.88 -32.83
N THR A 709 21.34 -43.23 -32.76
CA THR A 709 22.59 -43.72 -33.33
C THR A 709 23.73 -43.70 -32.31
N ALA A 710 24.57 -44.73 -32.33
CA ALA A 710 25.73 -44.81 -31.46
C ALA A 710 26.78 -43.73 -31.80
N GLY A 711 27.55 -43.31 -30.79
CA GLY A 711 28.62 -42.35 -30.91
C GLY A 711 28.60 -41.26 -29.84
N MET A 712 29.60 -40.40 -29.88
CA MET A 712 29.63 -39.20 -29.04
C MET A 712 28.57 -38.21 -29.52
N LYS A 713 27.78 -37.69 -28.58
CA LYS A 713 26.80 -36.62 -28.82
C LYS A 713 27.21 -35.40 -28.01
N THR A 714 27.15 -34.23 -28.63
CA THR A 714 27.39 -32.95 -27.95
C THR A 714 26.06 -32.35 -27.58
N ILE A 715 25.91 -32.04 -26.29
CA ILE A 715 24.74 -31.39 -25.72
C ILE A 715 25.11 -29.94 -25.46
N THR A 716 24.37 -29.01 -26.05
CA THR A 716 24.54 -27.58 -25.84
C THR A 716 23.51 -27.08 -24.82
N VAL A 717 24.00 -26.33 -23.83
CA VAL A 717 23.20 -25.65 -22.82
C VAL A 717 23.29 -24.15 -23.07
N SER A 718 22.15 -23.47 -23.07
CA SER A 718 22.07 -22.04 -23.37
C SER A 718 21.31 -21.26 -22.29
N TYR A 719 21.86 -20.11 -21.90
CA TYR A 719 21.32 -19.21 -20.87
C TYR A 719 21.89 -17.79 -21.08
N GLY A 720 21.08 -16.74 -20.89
CA GLY A 720 21.55 -15.34 -20.96
C GLY A 720 22.25 -14.96 -22.28
N GLY A 721 21.79 -15.52 -23.41
CA GLY A 721 22.42 -15.32 -24.72
C GLY A 721 23.81 -15.97 -24.89
N LYS A 722 24.26 -16.78 -23.93
CA LYS A 722 25.51 -17.54 -23.97
C LYS A 722 25.22 -19.04 -24.09
N SER A 723 26.25 -19.81 -24.42
CA SER A 723 26.12 -21.27 -24.51
C SER A 723 27.41 -21.97 -24.09
N ALA A 724 27.25 -23.14 -23.48
CA ALA A 724 28.32 -24.06 -23.16
C ALA A 724 27.90 -25.47 -23.58
N SER A 725 28.81 -26.45 -23.58
CA SER A 725 28.46 -27.80 -24.01
C SER A 725 29.22 -28.86 -23.23
N PHE A 726 28.57 -30.01 -23.07
CA PHE A 726 29.18 -31.24 -22.58
C PHE A 726 28.91 -32.38 -23.57
N ASN A 727 29.60 -33.50 -23.40
CA ASN A 727 29.41 -34.65 -24.28
C ASN A 727 28.84 -35.84 -23.51
N ILE A 728 28.01 -36.62 -24.19
CA ILE A 728 27.55 -37.94 -23.78
C ILE A 728 27.97 -38.98 -24.81
N TYR A 729 27.97 -40.26 -24.44
CA TYR A 729 28.27 -41.37 -25.35
C TYR A 729 27.08 -42.33 -25.44
N VAL A 730 26.58 -42.55 -26.66
CA VAL A 730 25.56 -43.56 -26.96
C VAL A 730 26.26 -44.84 -27.44
N GLN A 731 26.09 -45.94 -26.71
CA GLN A 731 26.74 -47.21 -26.98
C GLN A 731 26.14 -47.90 -28.22
N PRO A 732 26.96 -48.56 -29.06
CA PRO A 732 26.45 -49.44 -30.11
C PRO A 732 25.74 -50.66 -29.51
N GLU A 733 24.75 -51.22 -30.22
CA GLU A 733 24.15 -52.50 -29.83
C GLU A 733 25.23 -53.58 -29.74
N GLU A 734 25.28 -54.29 -28.61
CA GLU A 734 26.16 -55.45 -28.46
C GLU A 734 25.75 -56.52 -29.50
N THR A 735 26.64 -56.80 -30.44
CA THR A 735 26.48 -57.97 -31.30
C THR A 735 26.73 -59.22 -30.46
N ALA A 736 25.69 -60.01 -30.24
CA ALA A 736 25.79 -61.27 -29.52
C ALA A 736 26.78 -62.22 -30.23
N VAL A 737 27.96 -62.42 -29.66
CA VAL A 737 28.90 -63.45 -30.11
C VAL A 737 28.49 -64.77 -29.45
N THR A 738 27.88 -65.67 -30.21
CA THR A 738 27.65 -67.06 -29.80
C THR A 738 28.98 -67.78 -29.52
N PRO A 739 29.15 -68.49 -28.39
CA PRO A 739 30.36 -69.28 -28.13
C PRO A 739 30.39 -70.52 -29.05
N PRO A 740 31.56 -70.94 -29.55
CA PRO A 740 31.67 -72.18 -30.33
C PRO A 740 31.54 -73.41 -29.42
N SER A 741 30.81 -74.39 -29.94
CA SER A 741 30.57 -75.71 -29.35
C SER A 741 31.84 -76.54 -29.21
N SER A 742 31.93 -77.28 -28.11
CA SER A 742 32.92 -78.30 -27.82
C SER A 742 32.84 -79.49 -28.78
N GLU A 743 33.97 -79.90 -29.36
CA GLU A 743 34.19 -81.29 -29.80
C GLU A 743 35.55 -81.80 -29.32
N ASN A 744 35.49 -83.04 -28.82
CA ASN A 744 36.58 -83.85 -28.29
C ASN A 744 37.61 -84.23 -29.37
N ASN A 745 38.88 -84.34 -28.97
CA ASN A 745 39.57 -85.62 -29.12
C ASN A 745 40.77 -85.75 -28.16
N ALA A 746 40.82 -86.91 -27.53
CA ALA A 746 41.88 -87.39 -26.67
C ALA A 746 43.07 -87.90 -27.49
N ASP A 747 44.29 -87.75 -26.98
CA ASP A 747 45.21 -88.89 -26.81
C ASP A 747 46.32 -88.58 -25.79
N ALA A 748 46.78 -89.64 -25.13
CA ALA A 748 47.80 -89.78 -24.11
C ALA A 748 49.13 -89.08 -24.44
N GLY A 749 50.01 -88.70 -23.50
CA GLY A 749 50.26 -89.16 -22.15
C GLY A 749 51.78 -89.31 -22.01
N ALA A 750 52.38 -88.71 -20.99
CA ALA A 750 53.60 -89.16 -20.30
C ALA A 750 54.06 -88.09 -19.31
N SER A 751 54.15 -88.53 -18.06
CA SER A 751 54.76 -87.91 -16.90
C SER A 751 56.27 -87.74 -17.03
N ASP A 752 56.83 -86.68 -16.46
CA ASP A 752 58.01 -86.76 -15.58
C ASP A 752 58.21 -85.44 -14.80
N ASP A 753 58.05 -85.57 -13.49
CA ASP A 753 58.96 -85.16 -12.41
C ASP A 753 59.53 -83.74 -12.29
N GLY A 754 59.38 -83.19 -11.07
CA GLY A 754 60.46 -82.43 -10.44
C GLY A 754 60.06 -81.14 -9.74
N GLU A 755 59.82 -81.21 -8.43
CA GLU A 755 59.81 -80.06 -7.53
C GLU A 755 61.19 -79.38 -7.42
N GLY A 756 61.21 -78.05 -7.27
CA GLY A 756 62.45 -77.30 -7.06
C GLY A 756 62.24 -75.85 -6.63
N LEU A 757 62.43 -75.61 -5.34
CA LEU A 757 62.33 -74.37 -4.57
C LEU A 757 63.14 -73.13 -5.06
N THR A 758 62.48 -71.97 -4.91
CA THR A 758 62.94 -70.65 -4.41
C THR A 758 64.19 -69.90 -4.94
N ALA A 759 63.90 -68.65 -5.32
CA ALA A 759 64.55 -67.38 -4.97
C ALA A 759 65.92 -67.00 -5.57
N GLY A 760 65.96 -65.82 -6.21
CA GLY A 760 67.17 -64.97 -6.24
C GLY A 760 67.41 -64.11 -7.48
N ALA A 761 67.00 -62.84 -7.39
CA ALA A 761 67.67 -61.63 -7.90
C ALA A 761 67.78 -61.31 -9.42
N ALA A 762 67.02 -60.24 -9.78
CA ALA A 762 67.47 -58.95 -10.35
C ALA A 762 67.92 -58.80 -11.82
N LEU A 763 67.22 -57.87 -12.49
CA LEU A 763 67.57 -56.86 -13.53
C LEU A 763 66.34 -56.75 -14.45
N GLY A 764 65.61 -55.66 -14.65
CA GLY A 764 65.95 -54.24 -14.76
C GLY A 764 65.22 -53.72 -16.02
N ILE A 765 64.78 -52.44 -16.01
CA ILE A 765 63.97 -51.69 -17.00
C ILE A 765 62.45 -51.85 -16.75
N GLY A 766 61.64 -50.84 -16.42
CA GLY A 766 61.83 -49.40 -16.35
C GLY A 766 60.57 -48.67 -16.87
N ALA A 767 59.88 -47.97 -15.96
CA ALA A 767 59.02 -46.78 -16.15
C ALA A 767 57.71 -46.91 -16.99
N ALA A 768 56.56 -46.31 -16.62
CA ALA A 768 56.21 -45.45 -15.49
C ALA A 768 54.69 -45.52 -15.19
N ILE A 769 54.40 -45.59 -13.90
CA ILE A 769 53.12 -45.30 -13.25
C ILE A 769 53.13 -43.81 -12.88
N SER A 770 51.99 -43.12 -12.92
CA SER A 770 51.75 -41.95 -12.07
C SER A 770 50.35 -42.04 -11.49
N ALA A 771 50.29 -41.90 -10.17
CA ALA A 771 49.21 -42.25 -9.29
C ALA A 771 48.40 -41.03 -8.85
N VAL A 772 47.12 -41.30 -8.54
CA VAL A 772 46.29 -40.82 -7.43
C VAL A 772 46.88 -39.73 -6.52
N LEU A 773 46.09 -38.67 -6.30
CA LEU A 773 45.87 -38.09 -4.96
C LEU A 773 44.58 -37.25 -4.93
N ALA A 774 43.71 -37.60 -3.98
CA ALA A 774 42.57 -36.82 -3.51
C ALA A 774 43.03 -35.76 -2.50
N VAL A 775 42.33 -34.61 -2.45
CA VAL A 775 41.98 -33.71 -1.32
C VAL A 775 41.19 -32.58 -2.01
N GLY A 776 39.95 -32.20 -1.65
CA GLY A 776 39.47 -31.78 -0.34
C GLY A 776 39.31 -30.25 -0.36
N ALA A 777 38.15 -29.79 0.12
CA ALA A 777 37.63 -28.42 0.10
C ALA A 777 38.65 -27.28 0.26
N ALA A 778 38.47 -26.19 -0.50
CA ALA A 778 39.10 -24.90 -0.23
C ALA A 778 38.03 -23.80 -0.15
N ALA A 779 37.88 -23.28 1.07
CA ALA A 779 37.14 -22.07 1.39
C ALA A 779 37.74 -20.85 0.69
N VAL A 780 36.88 -19.96 0.19
CA VAL A 780 37.27 -18.67 -0.37
C VAL A 780 37.58 -17.72 0.78
N ALA A 781 38.86 -17.41 0.98
CA ALA A 781 39.31 -16.33 1.85
C ALA A 781 39.73 -15.13 0.98
N VAL A 782 38.98 -14.04 1.08
CA VAL A 782 39.28 -12.73 0.47
C VAL A 782 40.47 -12.10 1.19
N LEU A 783 41.55 -11.77 0.46
CA LEU A 783 42.73 -11.08 0.98
C LEU A 783 42.84 -9.69 0.35
N ILE A 784 42.53 -8.67 1.16
CA ILE A 784 42.70 -7.24 0.90
C ILE A 784 44.19 -6.92 0.75
N VAL A 785 44.61 -6.43 -0.42
CA VAL A 785 45.93 -5.81 -0.60
C VAL A 785 45.83 -4.31 -0.29
N ARG A 786 46.27 -3.93 0.92
CA ARG A 786 46.64 -2.56 1.27
C ARG A 786 47.89 -2.15 0.46
N LYS A 787 47.78 -1.11 -0.37
CA LYS A 787 48.93 -0.41 -0.93
C LYS A 787 49.18 0.88 -0.13
N LYS A 788 50.28 0.90 0.62
CA LYS A 788 50.86 2.11 1.21
C LYS A 788 51.57 2.92 0.11
N SER A 789 51.13 4.15 -0.13
CA SER A 789 51.92 5.36 -0.41
C SER A 789 50.96 6.53 -0.35
#